data_AF-A0A5N6KY25-F1
#
_entry.id   AF-A0A5N6KY25-F1
#
_cell.length_a   1.000
_cell.length_b   1.000
_cell.length_c   1.000
_cell.angle_alpha   90.00
_cell.angle_beta   90.00
_cell.angle_gamma   90.00
#
_symmetry.space_group_name_H-M   'P 1'
#
loop_
_entity.id
_entity.type
_entity.pdbx_description
1 polymer ?
#
loop_
_entity_poly.entity_id
_entity_poly.type
_entity_poly.pdbx_seq_one_letter_code
_entity_poly.pdbx_strand_id
1 'polypeptide(L)'
;MSAHATNNQLLTEEAHYMTLQLKRIQERLQDNHELARLVPFSVQQRGYRDRNKIVKILSYRGPDPETLHILQDYTQRWHEDPSSFGSPPPMLHIHTNDPLLRSEYGNRSIEDIAASLWAQCALNHGLQQLKVDVRSMIDMGSRYRNIDINLGYGASLVLGTALPENMWTKILPKSGALFERAMDHLRATGIPNIAQQFRQMFERVIEYELSALRRLTAAELQLQDQMIDFDAIGEFEDMNAYPLDASLPELGWDYFESSNGVDVASMSDGLVYGGEWVPSNFSCATEQPLYASVGGRAMAIPSRRTETQLQILHEFYEPLVILRILGPWIGPRIQMSSRPNTSVEESHATLRIFLDRLSWICDYEPGGETVSAIALEVDAIGIVAWLATSHKSFQKAETHLRSILRRLHSAHTLSAEHVHRLTQDICSTCIGFAMKRVTRYIKLFQDFFQKCHDALEASDPLLDRDLACLVDLVRTPFELCAAADRFRDSESLKSLSRLVSATTSPSMWSLLRHYIGRLGSWHRASRTLVEYAGMRPELFEGIRVNALPTPRPIRAPLVDDLTNIRSVLSRIYLVEERVTLEQNIQSLQRLRRFDLNLEFKTRYRDKNFRPRVHAEAWLLEYFYSKDLVFMDADKYIGCSKPSCYCCNLYFQNHQGGFVQRPSHGNVWTNWQSPMHQNAEKQTENTSMLRAMTMKFREDLKAQVCRPTVNQTRVLDSTTGITPSNA
;
A
#
# COMPACT_ATOMS: atom_id res chain seq x y z
N MET A 1 25.55 36.00 -1.03
CA MET A 1 25.45 35.34 -2.36
C MET A 1 26.72 34.55 -2.72
N SER A 2 27.94 35.11 -2.59
CA SER A 2 29.22 34.45 -2.95
C SER A 2 29.34 32.97 -2.50
N ALA A 3 29.27 32.67 -1.20
CA ALA A 3 29.49 31.31 -0.67
C ALA A 3 28.53 30.22 -1.20
N HIS A 4 27.33 30.59 -1.67
CA HIS A 4 26.36 29.62 -2.19
C HIS A 4 26.69 29.22 -3.63
N ALA A 5 27.31 30.12 -4.41
CA ALA A 5 27.80 29.83 -5.76
C ALA A 5 29.02 28.91 -5.72
N THR A 6 29.99 29.19 -4.82
CA THR A 6 31.20 28.37 -4.66
C THR A 6 30.88 26.91 -4.29
N ASN A 7 29.88 26.69 -3.43
CA ASN A 7 29.49 25.34 -3.01
C ASN A 7 28.80 24.54 -4.14
N ASN A 8 27.97 25.20 -4.97
CA ASN A 8 27.37 24.55 -6.15
C ASN A 8 28.42 24.25 -7.24
N GLN A 9 29.47 25.06 -7.37
CA GLN A 9 30.54 24.83 -8.32
C GLN A 9 31.39 23.61 -7.91
N LEU A 10 31.79 23.52 -6.64
CA LEU A 10 32.45 22.33 -6.06
C LEU A 10 31.63 21.04 -6.26
N LEU A 11 30.33 21.06 -5.96
CA LEU A 11 29.45 19.91 -6.16
C LEU A 11 29.32 19.50 -7.64
N THR A 12 29.38 20.47 -8.57
CA THR A 12 29.37 20.21 -10.02
C THR A 12 30.67 19.55 -10.47
N GLU A 13 31.82 20.02 -9.97
CA GLU A 13 33.14 19.45 -10.26
C GLU A 13 33.29 18.03 -9.70
N GLU A 14 32.87 17.78 -8.46
CA GLU A 14 32.83 16.44 -7.86
C GLU A 14 31.90 15.49 -8.66
N ALA A 15 30.71 15.94 -9.04
CA ALA A 15 29.78 15.15 -9.85
C ALA A 15 30.34 14.82 -11.24
N HIS A 16 31.05 15.76 -11.87
CA HIS A 16 31.74 15.54 -13.14
C HIS A 16 32.87 14.50 -12.99
N TYR A 17 33.72 14.66 -11.98
CA TYR A 17 34.80 13.72 -11.68
C TYR A 17 34.28 12.31 -11.41
N MET A 18 33.25 12.16 -10.56
CA MET A 18 32.59 10.88 -10.30
C MET A 18 32.03 10.25 -11.58
N THR A 19 31.42 11.06 -12.46
CA THR A 19 30.88 10.58 -13.74
C THR A 19 31.98 10.04 -14.67
N LEU A 20 33.15 10.69 -14.70
CA LEU A 20 34.30 10.23 -15.47
C LEU A 20 34.87 8.91 -14.95
N GLN A 21 34.98 8.75 -13.62
CA GLN A 21 35.44 7.48 -13.03
C GLN A 21 34.46 6.34 -13.28
N LEU A 22 33.14 6.60 -13.19
CA LEU A 22 32.12 5.59 -13.49
C LEU A 22 32.14 5.15 -14.96
N LYS A 23 32.41 6.06 -15.92
CA LYS A 23 32.63 5.69 -17.33
C LYS A 23 33.84 4.77 -17.51
N ARG A 24 35.00 5.14 -16.95
CA ARG A 24 36.24 4.33 -17.02
C ARG A 24 36.08 2.95 -16.39
N ILE A 25 35.32 2.84 -15.30
CA ILE A 25 34.96 1.57 -14.69
C ILE A 25 34.06 0.77 -15.65
N GLN A 26 33.04 1.39 -16.25
CA GLN A 26 32.15 0.73 -17.19
C GLN A 26 32.90 0.19 -18.43
N GLU A 27 33.79 1.00 -19.02
CA GLU A 27 34.64 0.63 -20.16
C GLU A 27 35.49 -0.61 -19.83
N ARG A 28 36.25 -0.58 -18.71
CA ARG A 28 37.06 -1.74 -18.27
C ARG A 28 36.25 -3.00 -17.97
N LEU A 29 35.00 -2.87 -17.55
CA LEU A 29 34.08 -4.00 -17.34
C LEU A 29 33.42 -4.48 -18.64
N GLN A 30 33.43 -3.68 -19.71
CA GLN A 30 33.01 -4.12 -21.04
C GLN A 30 34.15 -4.83 -21.78
N ASP A 31 35.38 -4.33 -21.65
CA ASP A 31 36.57 -4.90 -22.31
C ASP A 31 37.06 -6.20 -21.66
N ASN A 32 36.81 -6.41 -20.36
CA ASN A 32 37.26 -7.60 -19.64
C ASN A 32 36.08 -8.36 -19.01
N HIS A 33 35.57 -9.34 -19.74
CA HIS A 33 34.41 -10.15 -19.37
C HIS A 33 34.61 -11.01 -18.10
N GLU A 34 35.85 -11.43 -17.79
CA GLU A 34 36.15 -12.17 -16.55
C GLU A 34 36.15 -11.22 -15.34
N LEU A 35 36.79 -10.05 -15.45
CA LEU A 35 36.72 -9.00 -14.43
C LEU A 35 35.26 -8.57 -14.18
N ALA A 36 34.43 -8.49 -15.23
CA ALA A 36 33.01 -8.19 -15.14
C ALA A 36 32.19 -9.22 -14.36
N ARG A 37 32.61 -10.50 -14.32
CA ARG A 37 31.98 -11.54 -13.50
C ARG A 37 32.41 -11.48 -12.03
N LEU A 38 33.61 -10.96 -11.76
CA LEU A 38 34.17 -10.83 -10.42
C LEU A 38 33.76 -9.54 -9.70
N VAL A 39 33.42 -8.46 -10.44
CA VAL A 39 32.95 -7.20 -9.86
C VAL A 39 31.43 -7.24 -9.62
N PRO A 40 30.94 -7.16 -8.37
CA PRO A 40 29.52 -7.34 -8.03
C PRO A 40 28.63 -6.11 -8.35
N PHE A 41 29.20 -5.05 -8.92
CA PHE A 41 28.51 -3.81 -9.24
C PHE A 41 28.42 -3.62 -10.76
N SER A 42 27.20 -3.39 -11.27
CA SER A 42 26.99 -2.98 -12.66
C SER A 42 26.71 -1.48 -12.72
N VAL A 43 27.55 -0.76 -13.46
CA VAL A 43 27.31 0.65 -13.79
C VAL A 43 26.27 0.70 -14.90
N GLN A 44 25.08 1.23 -14.60
CA GLN A 44 24.03 1.49 -15.59
C GLN A 44 23.73 2.98 -15.64
N GLN A 45 23.79 3.60 -16.81
CA GLN A 45 23.47 5.01 -16.99
C GLN A 45 22.02 5.29 -16.56
N ARG A 46 21.77 6.41 -15.88
CA ARG A 46 20.42 6.86 -15.49
C ARG A 46 19.55 6.92 -16.76
N GLY A 47 18.37 6.29 -16.73
CA GLY A 47 17.48 6.14 -17.90
C GLY A 47 17.75 4.92 -18.79
N TYR A 48 18.76 4.08 -18.52
CA TYR A 48 19.03 2.85 -19.29
C TYR A 48 17.81 1.92 -19.45
N ARG A 49 17.02 1.76 -18.38
CA ARG A 49 15.77 0.97 -18.41
C ARG A 49 14.69 1.59 -19.28
N ASP A 50 14.68 2.91 -19.46
CA ASP A 50 13.66 3.61 -20.24
C ASP A 50 14.05 3.65 -21.72
N ARG A 51 15.35 3.81 -22.03
CA ARG A 51 15.90 3.53 -23.37
C ARG A 51 15.58 2.10 -23.83
N ASN A 52 15.81 1.08 -23.00
CA ASN A 52 15.48 -0.31 -23.33
C ASN A 52 13.97 -0.59 -23.49
N LYS A 53 13.08 0.26 -22.96
CA LYS A 53 11.65 0.17 -23.25
C LYS A 53 11.32 0.81 -24.60
N ILE A 54 11.87 1.99 -24.90
CA ILE A 54 11.66 2.67 -26.19
C ILE A 54 12.22 1.83 -27.35
N VAL A 55 13.30 1.07 -27.15
CA VAL A 55 13.79 0.06 -28.12
C VAL A 55 12.68 -0.91 -28.56
N LYS A 56 11.69 -1.22 -27.72
CA LYS A 56 10.55 -2.07 -28.13
C LYS A 56 9.58 -1.37 -29.09
N ILE A 57 9.39 -0.05 -28.95
CA ILE A 57 8.63 0.75 -29.91
C ILE A 57 9.41 0.84 -31.23
N LEU A 58 10.73 1.03 -31.17
CA LEU A 58 11.62 1.01 -32.34
C LEU A 58 11.83 -0.39 -32.95
N SER A 59 11.35 -1.46 -32.30
CA SER A 59 11.28 -2.82 -32.87
C SER A 59 9.90 -3.18 -33.40
N TYR A 60 8.89 -2.32 -33.22
CA TYR A 60 7.56 -2.52 -33.80
C TYR A 60 7.65 -2.60 -35.33
N ARG A 61 6.77 -3.39 -35.96
CA ARG A 61 6.80 -3.71 -37.39
C ARG A 61 5.50 -3.39 -38.15
N GLY A 62 4.52 -2.80 -37.48
CA GLY A 62 3.15 -2.68 -37.97
C GLY A 62 2.18 -3.50 -37.12
N PRO A 63 0.86 -3.33 -37.31
CA PRO A 63 -0.16 -4.09 -36.60
C PRO A 63 -0.02 -5.59 -36.87
N ASP A 64 -0.43 -6.40 -35.90
CA ASP A 64 -0.60 -7.84 -36.10
C ASP A 64 -1.73 -8.16 -37.11
N PRO A 65 -1.68 -9.33 -37.78
CA PRO A 65 -2.69 -9.71 -38.76
C PRO A 65 -4.11 -9.84 -38.19
N GLU A 66 -4.24 -10.17 -36.90
CA GLU A 66 -5.54 -10.29 -36.21
C GLU A 66 -6.22 -8.92 -36.11
N THR A 67 -5.48 -7.88 -35.68
CA THR A 67 -5.94 -6.49 -35.70
C THR A 67 -6.38 -6.05 -37.10
N LEU A 68 -5.58 -6.36 -38.14
CA LEU A 68 -5.93 -6.01 -39.52
C LEU A 68 -7.19 -6.74 -40.01
N HIS A 69 -7.35 -8.02 -39.70
CA HIS A 69 -8.52 -8.82 -40.06
C HIS A 69 -9.79 -8.29 -39.37
N ILE A 70 -9.73 -8.00 -38.07
CA ILE A 70 -10.85 -7.38 -37.33
C ILE A 70 -11.22 -6.03 -37.96
N LEU A 71 -10.24 -5.19 -38.28
CA LEU A 71 -10.52 -3.91 -38.92
C LEU A 71 -11.15 -4.08 -40.31
N GLN A 72 -10.65 -4.99 -41.13
CA GLN A 72 -11.18 -5.25 -42.48
C GLN A 72 -12.61 -5.80 -42.43
N ASP A 73 -12.86 -6.81 -41.60
CA ASP A 73 -14.17 -7.49 -41.50
C ASP A 73 -15.26 -6.60 -40.88
N TYR A 74 -14.90 -5.71 -39.96
CA TYR A 74 -15.87 -4.90 -39.20
C TYR A 74 -15.93 -3.42 -39.61
N THR A 75 -15.06 -2.94 -40.49
CA THR A 75 -15.08 -1.52 -40.93
C THR A 75 -16.41 -1.09 -41.53
N GLN A 76 -17.00 -1.88 -42.43
CA GLN A 76 -18.31 -1.51 -43.00
C GLN A 76 -19.39 -1.50 -41.91
N ARG A 77 -19.40 -2.51 -41.04
CA ARG A 77 -20.37 -2.62 -39.94
C ARG A 77 -20.25 -1.46 -38.94
N TRP A 78 -19.05 -1.06 -38.54
CA TRP A 78 -18.83 0.06 -37.61
C TRP A 78 -19.04 1.43 -38.25
N HIS A 79 -18.95 1.52 -39.59
CA HIS A 79 -19.35 2.73 -40.31
C HIS A 79 -20.88 2.87 -40.42
N GLU A 80 -21.59 1.77 -40.68
CA GLU A 80 -23.06 1.71 -40.77
C GLU A 80 -23.75 1.78 -39.40
N ASP A 81 -23.23 1.04 -38.41
CA ASP A 81 -23.64 1.03 -37.00
C ASP A 81 -22.44 1.26 -36.07
N PRO A 82 -22.10 2.53 -35.79
CA PRO A 82 -21.03 2.90 -34.87
C PRO A 82 -21.25 2.43 -33.44
N SER A 83 -22.50 2.21 -33.00
CA SER A 83 -22.80 1.74 -31.65
C SER A 83 -22.27 0.32 -31.40
N SER A 84 -22.12 -0.47 -32.46
CA SER A 84 -21.54 -1.81 -32.39
C SER A 84 -20.02 -1.83 -32.21
N PHE A 85 -19.32 -0.69 -32.23
CA PHE A 85 -17.87 -0.62 -31.99
C PHE A 85 -17.49 -1.10 -30.58
N GLY A 86 -18.29 -0.77 -29.56
CA GLY A 86 -18.09 -1.22 -28.19
C GLY A 86 -18.53 -2.67 -27.91
N SER A 87 -19.15 -3.35 -28.89
CA SER A 87 -19.65 -4.72 -28.76
C SER A 87 -18.70 -5.70 -29.46
N PRO A 88 -18.13 -6.70 -28.77
CA PRO A 88 -17.07 -7.53 -29.34
C PRO A 88 -17.56 -8.35 -30.56
N PRO A 89 -16.72 -8.50 -31.60
CA PRO A 89 -17.05 -9.28 -32.79
C PRO A 89 -17.27 -10.77 -32.43
N PRO A 90 -18.34 -11.42 -32.94
CA PRO A 90 -18.73 -12.75 -32.48
C PRO A 90 -17.93 -13.90 -33.13
N MET A 91 -16.66 -14.06 -32.77
CA MET A 91 -15.90 -15.29 -33.04
C MET A 91 -14.94 -15.65 -31.89
N LEU A 92 -15.33 -16.71 -31.16
CA LEU A 92 -14.59 -17.59 -30.22
C LEU A 92 -15.17 -17.66 -28.79
N HIS A 93 -16.41 -18.16 -28.67
CA HIS A 93 -16.65 -19.55 -28.26
C HIS A 93 -18.15 -19.84 -27.96
N ILE A 94 -18.71 -20.78 -28.72
CA ILE A 94 -19.63 -21.85 -28.27
C ILE A 94 -20.99 -21.45 -27.65
N HIS A 95 -22.04 -21.60 -28.48
CA HIS A 95 -23.45 -21.93 -28.16
C HIS A 95 -24.20 -21.22 -27.01
N THR A 96 -25.16 -20.37 -27.41
CA THR A 96 -26.56 -20.48 -26.94
C THR A 96 -27.54 -20.12 -28.07
N ASN A 97 -27.90 -21.08 -28.91
CA ASN A 97 -29.16 -21.00 -29.66
C ASN A 97 -30.27 -21.47 -28.71
N ASP A 98 -30.93 -20.54 -28.01
CA ASP A 98 -32.12 -20.85 -27.23
C ASP A 98 -33.35 -20.12 -27.80
N PRO A 99 -34.28 -20.84 -28.47
CA PRO A 99 -35.51 -20.26 -29.00
C PRO A 99 -36.47 -19.71 -27.93
N LEU A 100 -36.35 -20.12 -26.66
CA LEU A 100 -37.27 -19.72 -25.58
C LEU A 100 -37.13 -18.24 -25.17
N LEU A 101 -35.96 -17.63 -25.41
CA LEU A 101 -35.73 -16.20 -25.09
C LEU A 101 -36.49 -15.23 -26.00
N ARG A 102 -37.07 -15.70 -27.12
CA ARG A 102 -37.88 -14.85 -28.02
C ARG A 102 -39.33 -14.64 -27.57
N SER A 103 -39.87 -15.45 -26.67
CA SER A 103 -41.29 -15.34 -26.28
C SER A 103 -41.58 -14.43 -25.08
N GLU A 104 -40.62 -14.21 -24.16
CA GLU A 104 -40.87 -13.36 -22.98
C GLU A 104 -40.52 -11.86 -23.17
N TYR A 105 -39.73 -11.51 -24.18
CA TYR A 105 -39.24 -10.12 -24.38
C TYR A 105 -39.72 -9.46 -25.67
N GLY A 106 -40.69 -10.05 -26.37
CA GLY A 106 -41.14 -9.64 -27.70
C GLY A 106 -41.96 -8.34 -27.79
N ASN A 107 -41.81 -7.36 -26.88
CA ASN A 107 -42.50 -6.06 -26.96
C ASN A 107 -41.88 -4.91 -26.10
N ARG A 108 -40.57 -4.97 -25.78
CA ARG A 108 -39.83 -3.80 -25.25
C ARG A 108 -38.58 -3.55 -26.08
N SER A 109 -38.15 -2.30 -26.20
CA SER A 109 -36.97 -1.96 -26.98
C SER A 109 -35.68 -2.13 -26.16
N ILE A 110 -34.54 -2.13 -26.85
CA ILE A 110 -33.22 -2.28 -26.22
C ILE A 110 -32.91 -1.09 -25.30
N GLU A 111 -33.51 0.06 -25.56
CA GLU A 111 -33.38 1.29 -24.79
C GLU A 111 -34.03 1.21 -23.39
N ASP A 112 -35.18 0.53 -23.24
CA ASP A 112 -35.78 0.25 -21.91
C ASP A 112 -34.87 -0.64 -21.06
N ILE A 113 -34.18 -1.59 -21.72
CA ILE A 113 -33.24 -2.52 -21.10
C ILE A 113 -31.95 -1.78 -20.74
N ALA A 114 -31.45 -0.90 -21.60
CA ALA A 114 -30.26 -0.08 -21.37
C ALA A 114 -30.48 1.00 -20.29
N ALA A 115 -31.65 1.64 -20.24
CA ALA A 115 -32.01 2.58 -19.17
C ALA A 115 -32.10 1.87 -17.81
N SER A 116 -32.66 0.65 -17.79
CA SER A 116 -32.67 -0.21 -16.61
C SER A 116 -31.25 -0.61 -16.15
N LEU A 117 -30.33 -0.83 -17.09
CA LEU A 117 -28.92 -1.14 -16.80
C LEU A 117 -28.12 0.09 -16.34
N TRP A 118 -28.36 1.28 -16.93
CA TRP A 118 -27.67 2.52 -16.55
C TRP A 118 -28.04 2.96 -15.13
N ALA A 119 -29.34 2.88 -14.77
CA ALA A 119 -29.80 3.06 -13.40
C ALA A 119 -29.22 2.03 -12.40
N GLN A 120 -28.82 0.84 -12.87
CA GLN A 120 -28.15 -0.19 -12.07
C GLN A 120 -26.63 -0.04 -11.99
N CYS A 121 -25.99 0.70 -12.90
CA CYS A 121 -24.53 0.88 -12.93
C CYS A 121 -24.00 1.92 -11.92
N ALA A 122 -24.89 2.62 -11.21
CA ALA A 122 -24.55 3.45 -10.05
C ALA A 122 -24.22 2.61 -8.80
N LEU A 123 -23.26 1.67 -8.89
CA LEU A 123 -22.72 0.90 -7.75
C LEU A 123 -21.42 0.16 -8.14
N ASN A 124 -20.25 0.75 -7.84
CA ASN A 124 -19.01 0.04 -7.43
C ASN A 124 -17.80 0.97 -7.22
N HIS A 125 -17.76 2.15 -7.85
CA HIS A 125 -16.66 3.11 -7.71
C HIS A 125 -17.10 4.33 -6.91
N GLY A 126 -16.46 4.59 -5.77
CA GLY A 126 -16.67 5.86 -5.06
C GLY A 126 -16.13 7.03 -5.88
N LEU A 127 -16.75 8.22 -5.75
CA LEU A 127 -16.44 9.43 -6.52
C LEU A 127 -14.93 9.77 -6.64
N GLN A 128 -14.13 9.42 -5.63
CA GLN A 128 -12.68 9.62 -5.66
C GLN A 128 -11.95 8.62 -6.57
N GLN A 129 -12.39 7.37 -6.64
CA GLN A 129 -11.86 6.39 -7.59
C GLN A 129 -12.29 6.75 -9.01
N LEU A 130 -13.55 7.12 -9.22
CA LEU A 130 -14.02 7.64 -10.51
C LEU A 130 -13.20 8.86 -10.99
N LYS A 131 -12.88 9.80 -10.10
CA LYS A 131 -11.98 10.93 -10.41
C LYS A 131 -10.55 10.50 -10.76
N VAL A 132 -10.04 9.41 -10.19
CA VAL A 132 -8.73 8.83 -10.55
C VAL A 132 -8.81 8.13 -11.91
N ASP A 133 -9.86 7.36 -12.15
CA ASP A 133 -10.07 6.60 -13.39
C ASP A 133 -10.25 7.54 -14.58
N VAL A 134 -11.11 8.57 -14.46
CA VAL A 134 -11.28 9.63 -15.47
C VAL A 134 -9.97 10.39 -15.73
N ARG A 135 -9.19 10.73 -14.70
CA ARG A 135 -7.85 11.35 -14.88
C ARG A 135 -6.89 10.42 -15.62
N SER A 136 -6.94 9.11 -15.34
CA SER A 136 -6.15 8.12 -16.07
C SER A 136 -6.59 8.03 -17.53
N MET A 137 -7.89 7.98 -17.82
CA MET A 137 -8.43 7.97 -19.17
C MET A 137 -8.04 9.22 -19.96
N ILE A 138 -8.04 10.40 -19.34
CA ILE A 138 -7.56 11.65 -19.95
C ILE A 138 -6.04 11.60 -20.24
N ASP A 139 -5.21 11.10 -19.32
CA ASP A 139 -3.76 10.96 -19.59
C ASP A 139 -3.49 9.97 -20.73
N MET A 140 -4.17 8.82 -20.72
CA MET A 140 -4.04 7.77 -21.72
C MET A 140 -4.53 8.26 -23.09
N GLY A 141 -5.73 8.86 -23.15
CA GLY A 141 -6.32 9.43 -24.35
C GLY A 141 -5.48 10.56 -24.95
N SER A 142 -4.82 11.39 -24.13
CA SER A 142 -3.91 12.42 -24.64
C SER A 142 -2.71 11.84 -25.40
N ARG A 143 -2.25 10.62 -25.07
CA ARG A 143 -1.16 9.96 -25.79
C ARG A 143 -1.62 9.38 -27.11
N TYR A 144 -2.78 8.73 -27.15
CA TYR A 144 -3.38 8.28 -28.40
C TYR A 144 -3.68 9.45 -29.35
N ARG A 145 -4.22 10.56 -28.83
CA ARG A 145 -4.40 11.78 -29.60
C ARG A 145 -3.08 12.34 -30.15
N ASN A 146 -1.99 12.31 -29.39
CA ASN A 146 -0.67 12.70 -29.90
C ASN A 146 -0.17 11.77 -31.01
N ILE A 147 -0.46 10.46 -30.95
CA ILE A 147 -0.15 9.52 -32.03
C ILE A 147 -0.96 9.88 -33.29
N ASP A 148 -2.27 10.09 -33.16
CA ASP A 148 -3.15 10.46 -34.29
C ASP A 148 -2.75 11.81 -34.94
N ILE A 149 -2.33 12.79 -34.14
CA ILE A 149 -1.82 14.08 -34.65
C ILE A 149 -0.55 13.89 -35.49
N ASN A 150 0.34 12.97 -35.12
CA ASN A 150 1.68 12.84 -35.74
C ASN A 150 1.77 11.77 -36.85
N LEU A 151 0.84 10.82 -36.88
CA LEU A 151 0.80 9.71 -37.84
C LEU A 151 -0.45 9.71 -38.73
N GLY A 152 -1.44 10.56 -38.46
CA GLY A 152 -2.71 10.61 -39.18
C GLY A 152 -3.88 10.09 -38.34
N TYR A 153 -5.07 10.63 -38.61
CA TYR A 153 -6.27 10.34 -37.83
C TYR A 153 -6.70 8.86 -37.99
N GLY A 154 -6.79 8.13 -36.88
CA GLY A 154 -7.01 6.68 -36.87
C GLY A 154 -5.73 5.85 -36.75
N ALA A 155 -4.56 6.49 -36.62
CA ALA A 155 -3.31 5.79 -36.31
C ALA A 155 -3.35 5.05 -34.97
N SER A 156 -4.07 5.58 -33.97
CA SER A 156 -4.26 4.95 -32.66
C SER A 156 -5.03 3.62 -32.74
N LEU A 157 -5.95 3.48 -33.70
CA LEU A 157 -6.75 2.28 -33.95
C LEU A 157 -5.92 1.13 -34.54
N VAL A 158 -4.90 1.45 -35.35
CA VAL A 158 -4.10 0.47 -36.12
C VAL A 158 -2.76 0.11 -35.45
N LEU A 159 -2.62 0.36 -34.15
CA LEU A 159 -1.44 -0.01 -33.36
C LEU A 159 -1.41 -1.49 -32.94
N GLY A 160 -2.57 -2.16 -33.00
CA GLY A 160 -2.75 -3.56 -32.64
C GLY A 160 -2.29 -3.95 -31.23
N THR A 161 -2.07 -5.25 -31.07
CA THR A 161 -1.72 -5.91 -29.80
C THR A 161 -0.27 -6.42 -29.75
N ALA A 162 0.44 -6.39 -30.89
CA ALA A 162 1.86 -6.74 -31.01
C ALA A 162 2.78 -6.02 -30.00
N LEU A 163 2.37 -4.86 -29.49
CA LEU A 163 2.89 -4.26 -28.27
C LEU A 163 1.79 -4.12 -27.21
N PRO A 164 2.05 -4.43 -25.93
CA PRO A 164 1.06 -4.29 -24.88
C PRO A 164 0.69 -2.81 -24.67
N GLU A 165 -0.58 -2.54 -24.37
CA GLU A 165 -1.19 -1.21 -24.26
C GLU A 165 -0.38 -0.20 -23.42
N ASN A 166 0.32 -0.67 -22.38
CA ASN A 166 1.17 0.17 -21.53
C ASN A 166 2.39 0.77 -22.25
N MET A 167 2.76 0.26 -23.42
CA MET A 167 3.75 0.85 -24.32
C MET A 167 3.27 2.23 -24.81
N TRP A 168 2.04 2.29 -25.30
CA TRP A 168 1.41 3.51 -25.83
C TRP A 168 0.97 4.45 -24.71
N THR A 169 0.36 3.90 -23.65
CA THR A 169 -0.31 4.69 -22.62
C THR A 169 0.58 5.16 -21.47
N LYS A 170 1.79 4.62 -21.32
CA LYS A 170 2.69 4.97 -20.19
C LYS A 170 4.18 5.12 -20.56
N ILE A 171 4.65 4.42 -21.59
CA ILE A 171 6.09 4.35 -21.92
C ILE A 171 6.46 5.33 -23.04
N LEU A 172 5.60 5.49 -24.05
CA LEU A 172 5.77 6.51 -25.10
C LEU A 172 5.76 7.91 -24.44
N PRO A 173 6.83 8.72 -24.60
CA PRO A 173 6.84 10.11 -24.14
C PRO A 173 5.75 10.94 -24.84
N LYS A 174 5.35 12.09 -24.30
CA LYS A 174 4.35 12.95 -24.95
C LYS A 174 4.94 13.92 -25.99
N SER A 175 6.24 14.19 -25.90
CA SER A 175 7.00 15.15 -26.73
C SER A 175 8.52 14.89 -26.60
N GLY A 176 9.33 15.61 -27.38
CA GLY A 176 10.80 15.61 -27.34
C GLY A 176 11.44 14.56 -28.26
N ALA A 177 12.76 14.62 -28.43
CA ALA A 177 13.50 13.86 -29.46
C ALA A 177 13.28 12.32 -29.45
N LEU A 178 12.94 11.73 -28.30
CA LEU A 178 12.59 10.31 -28.20
C LEU A 178 11.15 9.99 -28.65
N PHE A 179 10.23 10.95 -28.55
CA PHE A 179 8.89 10.86 -29.15
C PHE A 179 8.99 11.03 -30.66
N GLU A 180 9.70 12.05 -31.16
CA GLU A 180 9.90 12.26 -32.61
C GLU A 180 10.48 11.01 -33.28
N ARG A 181 11.57 10.46 -32.73
CA ARG A 181 12.19 9.23 -33.24
C ARG A 181 11.24 8.02 -33.20
N ALA A 182 10.30 7.97 -32.26
CA ALA A 182 9.27 6.93 -32.23
C ALA A 182 8.21 7.18 -33.30
N MET A 183 7.78 8.43 -33.53
CA MET A 183 6.84 8.78 -34.58
C MET A 183 7.43 8.51 -35.97
N ASP A 184 8.69 8.88 -36.21
CA ASP A 184 9.38 8.58 -37.47
C ASP A 184 9.46 7.07 -37.75
N HIS A 185 9.74 6.27 -36.71
CA HIS A 185 9.74 4.81 -36.83
C HIS A 185 8.35 4.26 -37.14
N LEU A 186 7.31 4.70 -36.43
CA LEU A 186 5.93 4.26 -36.67
C LEU A 186 5.43 4.69 -38.06
N ARG A 187 5.82 5.88 -38.53
CA ARG A 187 5.59 6.37 -39.89
C ARG A 187 6.25 5.44 -40.93
N ALA A 188 7.48 5.01 -40.68
CA ALA A 188 8.20 4.04 -41.51
C ALA A 188 7.58 2.62 -41.49
N THR A 189 6.83 2.23 -40.45
CA THR A 189 6.04 0.98 -40.45
C THR A 189 4.76 1.03 -41.28
N GLY A 190 4.48 2.15 -41.96
CA GLY A 190 3.31 2.27 -42.84
C GLY A 190 1.96 2.50 -42.11
N ILE A 191 1.97 2.72 -40.79
CA ILE A 191 0.78 3.06 -39.99
C ILE A 191 -0.11 4.13 -40.67
N PRO A 192 0.42 5.27 -41.18
CA PRO A 192 -0.43 6.29 -41.81
C PRO A 192 -1.25 5.76 -42.99
N ASN A 193 -0.66 4.89 -43.81
CA ASN A 193 -1.31 4.32 -45.00
C ASN A 193 -2.36 3.26 -44.61
N ILE A 194 -2.19 2.59 -43.47
CA ILE A 194 -3.17 1.65 -42.92
C ILE A 194 -4.33 2.42 -42.27
N ALA A 195 -4.02 3.41 -41.43
CA ALA A 195 -5.00 4.29 -40.77
C ALA A 195 -5.91 5.00 -41.79
N GLN A 196 -5.35 5.49 -42.90
CA GLN A 196 -6.09 6.18 -43.95
C GLN A 196 -7.17 5.30 -44.62
N GLN A 197 -7.04 3.97 -44.61
CA GLN A 197 -8.07 3.05 -45.14
C GLN A 197 -9.30 2.98 -44.21
N PHE A 198 -9.10 3.17 -42.91
CA PHE A 198 -10.14 3.05 -41.88
C PHE A 198 -10.66 4.40 -41.38
N ARG A 199 -10.09 5.49 -41.90
CA ARG A 199 -10.33 6.87 -41.44
C ARG A 199 -11.81 7.26 -41.40
N GLN A 200 -12.58 6.97 -42.45
CA GLN A 200 -14.01 7.33 -42.51
C GLN A 200 -14.83 6.62 -41.41
N MET A 201 -14.57 5.33 -41.18
CA MET A 201 -15.19 4.58 -40.08
C MET A 201 -14.78 5.14 -38.72
N PHE A 202 -13.49 5.46 -38.53
CA PHE A 202 -13.01 6.00 -37.26
C PHE A 202 -13.56 7.41 -36.97
N GLU A 203 -13.60 8.30 -37.96
CA GLU A 203 -14.28 9.61 -37.85
C GLU A 203 -15.76 9.42 -37.45
N ARG A 204 -16.45 8.45 -38.06
CA ARG A 204 -17.85 8.16 -37.77
C ARG A 204 -18.09 7.59 -36.37
N VAL A 205 -17.21 6.71 -35.88
CA VAL A 205 -17.25 6.16 -34.50
C VAL A 205 -16.95 7.26 -33.48
N ILE A 206 -15.92 8.08 -33.69
CA ILE A 206 -15.59 9.17 -32.76
C ILE A 206 -16.70 10.24 -32.74
N GLU A 207 -17.32 10.56 -33.88
CA GLU A 207 -18.47 11.46 -33.93
C GLU A 207 -19.66 10.90 -33.15
N TYR A 208 -19.95 9.60 -33.29
CA TYR A 208 -21.02 8.92 -32.55
C TYR A 208 -20.78 8.96 -31.04
N GLU A 209 -19.59 8.57 -30.58
CA GLU A 209 -19.22 8.54 -29.15
C GLU A 209 -19.18 9.93 -28.52
N LEU A 210 -18.61 10.93 -29.20
CA LEU A 210 -18.67 12.33 -28.74
C LEU A 210 -20.11 12.85 -28.66
N SER A 211 -20.97 12.44 -29.60
CA SER A 211 -22.38 12.80 -29.57
C SER A 211 -23.15 12.07 -28.46
N ALA A 212 -22.80 10.82 -28.15
CA ALA A 212 -23.35 10.07 -27.02
C ALA A 212 -22.96 10.71 -25.68
N LEU A 213 -21.68 11.04 -25.49
CA LEU A 213 -21.19 11.77 -24.32
C LEU A 213 -21.89 13.12 -24.15
N ARG A 214 -22.03 13.91 -25.24
CA ARG A 214 -22.76 15.19 -25.22
C ARG A 214 -24.22 15.01 -24.80
N ARG A 215 -24.92 14.00 -25.32
CA ARG A 215 -26.31 13.68 -24.92
C ARG A 215 -26.42 13.34 -23.43
N LEU A 216 -25.50 12.53 -22.91
CA LEU A 216 -25.47 12.18 -21.48
C LEU A 216 -25.27 13.42 -20.60
N THR A 217 -24.30 14.29 -20.93
CA THR A 217 -24.07 15.54 -20.17
C THR A 217 -25.21 16.55 -20.28
N ALA A 218 -25.92 16.60 -21.42
CA ALA A 218 -27.06 17.49 -21.59
C ALA A 218 -28.30 17.00 -20.80
N ALA A 219 -28.49 15.69 -20.69
CA ALA A 219 -29.55 15.10 -19.87
C ALA A 219 -29.33 15.35 -18.37
N GLU A 220 -28.07 15.33 -17.88
CA GLU A 220 -27.76 15.72 -16.49
C GLU A 220 -28.07 17.21 -16.22
N LEU A 221 -27.78 18.11 -17.16
CA LEU A 221 -28.10 19.54 -17.01
C LEU A 221 -29.62 19.80 -16.99
N GLN A 222 -30.41 19.12 -17.84
CA GLN A 222 -31.87 19.24 -17.82
C GLN A 222 -32.52 18.67 -16.54
N LEU A 223 -31.87 17.69 -15.89
CA LEU A 223 -32.28 17.20 -14.57
C LEU A 223 -31.97 18.18 -13.44
N GLN A 224 -30.99 19.08 -13.60
CA GLN A 224 -30.73 20.17 -12.65
C GLN A 224 -31.75 21.31 -12.81
N ASP A 225 -32.11 21.69 -14.03
CA ASP A 225 -33.11 22.75 -14.31
C ASP A 225 -34.55 22.40 -13.87
N GLN A 226 -34.86 21.12 -13.61
CA GLN A 226 -36.19 20.70 -13.12
C GLN A 226 -36.31 20.59 -11.59
N MET A 227 -35.22 20.79 -10.83
CA MET A 227 -35.28 20.88 -9.37
C MET A 227 -35.34 22.35 -8.92
N ILE A 228 -36.58 22.85 -8.91
CA ILE A 228 -37.02 24.22 -8.61
C ILE A 228 -36.55 24.74 -7.23
N ASP A 229 -36.05 25.98 -7.26
CA ASP A 229 -36.24 27.10 -6.32
C ASP A 229 -36.10 26.85 -4.79
N PHE A 230 -35.08 27.49 -4.22
CA PHE A 230 -35.17 28.08 -2.88
C PHE A 230 -34.32 29.38 -2.84
N ASP A 231 -34.74 30.39 -3.61
CA ASP A 231 -34.14 31.73 -3.60
C ASP A 231 -34.50 32.50 -2.30
N ALA A 232 -33.53 32.59 -1.38
CA ALA A 232 -33.37 33.59 -0.32
C ALA A 232 -32.17 33.14 0.54
N ILE A 233 -31.07 33.86 0.75
CA ILE A 233 -30.67 35.27 0.54
C ILE A 233 -29.17 35.17 0.17
N GLY A 234 -28.55 35.93 -0.72
CA GLY A 234 -28.85 37.23 -1.32
C GLY A 234 -27.53 38.00 -1.41
N GLU A 235 -27.11 38.27 -2.64
CA GLU A 235 -26.18 39.34 -3.07
C GLU A 235 -24.82 39.51 -2.36
N PHE A 236 -23.76 39.20 -3.12
CA PHE A 236 -22.77 40.24 -3.42
C PHE A 236 -22.35 40.12 -4.90
N GLU A 237 -22.59 41.18 -5.66
CA GLU A 237 -22.23 41.27 -7.07
C GLU A 237 -20.74 41.59 -7.29
N ASP A 238 -20.32 41.31 -8.53
CA ASP A 238 -19.27 41.99 -9.29
C ASP A 238 -17.79 41.87 -8.86
N MET A 239 -17.05 41.03 -9.59
CA MET A 239 -16.05 41.63 -10.46
C MET A 239 -15.91 40.89 -11.80
N ASN A 240 -16.36 41.57 -12.83
CA ASN A 240 -16.35 41.21 -14.25
C ASN A 240 -15.02 40.74 -14.88
N ALA A 241 -15.20 40.03 -16.01
CA ALA A 241 -14.39 40.01 -17.24
C ALA A 241 -13.06 39.21 -17.34
N TYR A 242 -13.13 38.11 -18.13
CA TYR A 242 -12.43 37.83 -19.41
C TYR A 242 -10.92 38.24 -19.63
N PRO A 243 -10.13 37.53 -20.48
CA PRO A 243 -10.62 36.71 -21.60
C PRO A 243 -10.03 35.31 -21.80
N LEU A 244 -10.70 34.55 -22.67
CA LEU A 244 -10.07 33.54 -23.52
C LEU A 244 -9.11 34.22 -24.49
N ASP A 245 -7.83 33.88 -24.46
CA ASP A 245 -7.00 33.82 -25.66
C ASP A 245 -5.93 32.73 -25.55
N ALA A 246 -5.33 32.38 -26.68
CA ALA A 246 -4.44 31.26 -26.88
C ALA A 246 -3.03 31.47 -26.28
N SER A 247 -2.25 30.38 -26.31
CA SER A 247 -0.79 30.34 -26.13
C SER A 247 -0.22 30.90 -24.83
N LEU A 248 0.02 30.00 -23.87
CA LEU A 248 1.13 30.14 -22.92
C LEU A 248 2.02 28.88 -22.97
N PRO A 249 3.34 29.01 -22.73
CA PRO A 249 4.32 28.28 -23.53
C PRO A 249 4.89 27.05 -22.82
N GLU A 250 5.69 26.29 -23.57
CA GLU A 250 6.61 25.32 -22.99
C GLU A 250 7.58 26.01 -22.03
N LEU A 251 7.46 25.71 -20.74
CA LEU A 251 8.54 25.89 -19.77
C LEU A 251 9.18 24.53 -19.51
N GLY A 252 10.30 24.28 -20.19
CA GLY A 252 11.21 23.18 -19.87
C GLY A 252 11.71 23.26 -18.42
N TRP A 253 12.28 22.22 -17.82
CA TRP A 253 13.21 21.27 -18.44
C TRP A 253 14.29 21.98 -19.25
N ASP A 254 15.13 22.79 -18.59
CA ASP A 254 16.58 22.70 -18.76
C ASP A 254 17.37 23.52 -17.72
N TYR A 255 18.48 22.93 -17.28
CA TYR A 255 19.69 23.49 -16.65
C TYR A 255 20.50 22.29 -16.12
N PHE A 256 21.78 22.06 -16.45
CA PHE A 256 22.77 22.81 -17.24
C PHE A 256 23.46 21.86 -18.23
N GLU A 257 23.53 22.21 -19.51
CA GLU A 257 24.71 21.95 -20.35
C GLU A 257 25.19 23.30 -20.88
N SER A 258 26.38 23.74 -20.43
CA SER A 258 27.05 24.94 -20.91
C SER A 258 28.27 24.54 -21.73
N SER A 259 28.17 24.69 -23.05
CA SER A 259 29.32 24.60 -23.94
C SER A 259 29.19 25.60 -25.08
N ASN A 260 30.04 26.62 -25.07
CA ASN A 260 30.44 27.35 -26.26
C ASN A 260 31.98 27.41 -26.25
N GLY A 261 32.61 26.94 -27.32
CA GLY A 261 33.93 27.47 -27.71
C GLY A 261 33.75 28.86 -28.35
N VAL A 262 34.73 29.50 -28.96
CA VAL A 262 36.12 29.18 -29.39
C VAL A 262 36.87 30.55 -29.26
N ASP A 263 38.19 30.72 -29.06
CA ASP A 263 39.24 30.60 -30.09
C ASP A 263 40.65 31.03 -29.58
N VAL A 264 41.71 30.64 -30.32
CA VAL A 264 43.15 31.07 -30.37
C VAL A 264 43.90 31.61 -29.11
N ALA A 265 45.02 30.97 -28.70
CA ALA A 265 46.42 31.52 -28.75
C ALA A 265 47.50 30.88 -27.83
N SER A 266 48.67 30.60 -28.44
CA SER A 266 50.07 30.65 -27.92
C SER A 266 50.54 30.05 -26.56
N MET A 267 51.38 29.01 -26.68
CA MET A 267 52.77 28.83 -26.15
C MET A 267 53.19 29.03 -24.66
N SER A 268 54.13 28.14 -24.27
CA SER A 268 55.28 28.28 -23.33
C SER A 268 55.18 27.96 -21.82
N ASP A 269 55.92 26.91 -21.44
CA ASP A 269 56.95 26.79 -20.36
C ASP A 269 56.67 26.90 -18.83
N GLY A 270 57.49 26.18 -18.05
CA GLY A 270 57.63 26.25 -16.57
C GLY A 270 56.93 25.10 -15.82
N LEU A 271 57.51 23.94 -15.47
CA LEU A 271 58.80 23.58 -14.84
C LEU A 271 58.95 24.02 -13.36
N VAL A 272 59.41 23.07 -12.51
CA VAL A 272 60.12 23.18 -11.20
C VAL A 272 59.38 22.72 -9.91
N TYR A 273 60.03 21.73 -9.25
CA TYR A 273 60.21 21.38 -7.81
C TYR A 273 59.48 22.18 -6.70
N GLY A 274 59.23 21.62 -5.49
CA GLY A 274 59.53 20.28 -4.95
C GLY A 274 59.79 20.27 -3.43
N GLY A 275 59.69 19.09 -2.79
CA GLY A 275 60.18 18.81 -1.42
C GLY A 275 59.36 19.32 -0.22
N GLU A 276 59.64 18.92 1.03
CA GLU A 276 60.46 17.79 1.52
C GLU A 276 60.22 17.54 3.04
N TRP A 277 60.34 16.28 3.48
CA TRP A 277 60.68 15.76 4.83
C TRP A 277 59.76 15.81 6.08
N VAL A 278 59.69 14.60 6.68
CA VAL A 278 59.33 14.16 8.06
C VAL A 278 60.61 14.24 8.97
N PRO A 279 60.78 13.69 10.21
CA PRO A 279 59.94 12.79 11.06
C PRO A 279 59.92 13.08 12.61
N SER A 280 59.37 12.11 13.36
CA SER A 280 59.77 11.65 14.72
C SER A 280 59.37 12.50 15.96
N ASN A 281 59.08 11.93 17.15
CA ASN A 281 58.95 10.54 17.61
C ASN A 281 58.16 10.49 18.94
N PHE A 282 57.47 9.38 19.25
CA PHE A 282 57.54 8.68 20.56
C PHE A 282 56.83 7.32 20.48
N SER A 283 57.43 6.27 21.04
CA SER A 283 56.91 4.89 21.01
C SER A 283 57.16 4.12 22.32
N CYS A 284 56.19 3.27 22.69
CA CYS A 284 56.28 1.99 23.43
C CYS A 284 54.82 1.52 23.64
N ALA A 285 54.27 0.43 23.05
CA ALA A 285 54.63 -0.99 23.15
C ALA A 285 54.58 -1.50 24.61
N THR A 286 53.93 -2.61 24.99
CA THR A 286 53.18 -3.68 24.28
C THR A 286 51.83 -3.95 25.02
N GLU A 287 50.92 -4.91 24.75
CA GLU A 287 50.80 -6.00 23.76
C GLU A 287 49.33 -6.48 23.66
N GLN A 288 48.81 -6.81 22.46
CA GLN A 288 47.73 -7.79 22.22
C GLN A 288 47.81 -8.33 20.77
N PRO A 289 47.57 -9.63 20.53
CA PRO A 289 47.85 -10.25 19.23
C PRO A 289 46.73 -10.08 18.19
N LEU A 290 47.13 -9.80 16.94
CA LEU A 290 46.29 -9.90 15.74
C LEU A 290 45.95 -11.36 15.43
N TYR A 291 44.66 -11.71 15.42
CA TYR A 291 44.15 -12.82 14.61
C TYR A 291 43.22 -12.27 13.53
N ALA A 292 43.54 -12.60 12.27
CA ALA A 292 42.78 -12.15 11.11
C ALA A 292 41.40 -12.81 11.07
N SER A 293 40.33 -12.01 10.97
CA SER A 293 39.03 -12.52 10.55
C SER A 293 38.92 -12.41 9.02
N VAL A 294 38.88 -13.56 8.34
CA VAL A 294 38.59 -13.65 6.91
C VAL A 294 37.10 -13.33 6.72
N GLY A 295 36.80 -12.04 6.59
CA GLY A 295 35.46 -11.47 6.43
C GLY A 295 34.83 -11.74 5.06
N GLY A 296 34.88 -12.99 4.59
CA GLY A 296 34.26 -13.44 3.35
C GLY A 296 32.73 -13.36 3.42
N ARG A 297 32.17 -12.18 3.12
CA ARG A 297 30.73 -12.02 2.90
C ARG A 297 30.33 -12.74 1.61
N ALA A 298 30.03 -14.03 1.73
CA ALA A 298 29.27 -14.76 0.74
C ALA A 298 27.93 -14.05 0.54
N MET A 299 27.79 -13.27 -0.53
CA MET A 299 26.48 -12.80 -0.97
C MET A 299 25.68 -14.02 -1.39
N ALA A 300 24.74 -14.42 -0.54
CA ALA A 300 23.75 -15.43 -0.88
C ALA A 300 22.96 -14.93 -2.10
N ILE A 301 23.33 -15.45 -3.28
CA ILE A 301 22.45 -15.50 -4.45
C ILE A 301 21.11 -16.05 -3.93
N PRO A 302 19.96 -15.45 -4.24
CA PRO A 302 18.68 -16.01 -3.83
C PRO A 302 18.59 -17.41 -4.40
N SER A 303 18.69 -18.43 -3.54
CA SER A 303 18.55 -19.81 -3.95
C SER A 303 17.24 -19.95 -4.70
N ARG A 304 17.28 -20.55 -5.90
CA ARG A 304 16.04 -20.95 -6.57
C ARG A 304 15.29 -21.82 -5.57
N ARG A 305 14.07 -21.41 -5.21
CA ARG A 305 13.21 -22.21 -4.33
C ARG A 305 13.11 -23.62 -4.89
N THR A 306 13.20 -24.62 -4.03
CA THR A 306 12.90 -25.99 -4.44
C THR A 306 11.44 -26.08 -4.84
N GLU A 307 11.10 -27.06 -5.67
CA GLU A 307 9.72 -27.34 -6.08
C GLU A 307 8.81 -27.56 -4.85
N THR A 308 9.31 -28.29 -3.85
CA THR A 308 8.65 -28.47 -2.54
C THR A 308 8.37 -27.15 -1.81
N GLN A 309 9.31 -26.20 -1.82
CA GLN A 309 9.11 -24.88 -1.22
C GLN A 309 8.09 -24.04 -1.99
N LEU A 310 8.00 -24.17 -3.31
CA LEU A 310 6.95 -23.53 -4.10
C LEU A 310 5.58 -24.15 -3.78
N GLN A 311 5.49 -25.47 -3.76
CA GLN A 311 4.26 -26.19 -3.43
C GLN A 311 3.70 -25.79 -2.05
N ILE A 312 4.53 -25.73 -1.00
CA ILE A 312 4.11 -25.30 0.35
C ILE A 312 3.51 -23.88 0.31
N LEU A 313 4.06 -22.98 -0.51
CA LEU A 313 3.54 -21.61 -0.62
C LEU A 313 2.22 -21.56 -1.40
N HIS A 314 2.04 -22.36 -2.45
CA HIS A 314 0.72 -22.51 -3.10
C HIS A 314 -0.31 -23.03 -2.08
N GLU A 315 -0.02 -24.14 -1.41
CA GLU A 315 -0.92 -24.77 -0.44
C GLU A 315 -1.31 -23.84 0.72
N PHE A 316 -0.43 -22.92 1.11
CA PHE A 316 -0.68 -21.90 2.13
C PHE A 316 -1.50 -20.71 1.60
N TYR A 317 -1.11 -20.12 0.46
CA TYR A 317 -1.71 -18.88 -0.03
C TYR A 317 -3.06 -19.07 -0.73
N GLU A 318 -3.27 -20.18 -1.43
CA GLU A 318 -4.54 -20.47 -2.11
C GLU A 318 -5.76 -20.43 -1.16
N PRO A 319 -5.84 -21.24 -0.09
CA PRO A 319 -6.99 -21.18 0.83
C PRO A 319 -7.04 -19.83 1.57
N LEU A 320 -5.90 -19.20 1.87
CA LEU A 320 -5.85 -17.90 2.53
C LEU A 320 -6.47 -16.77 1.67
N VAL A 321 -6.23 -16.79 0.35
CA VAL A 321 -6.83 -15.83 -0.59
C VAL A 321 -8.32 -16.10 -0.77
N ILE A 322 -8.75 -17.37 -0.87
CA ILE A 322 -10.19 -17.71 -0.94
C ILE A 322 -10.90 -17.29 0.36
N LEU A 323 -10.35 -17.58 1.53
CA LEU A 323 -10.86 -17.11 2.83
C LEU A 323 -11.05 -15.59 2.83
N ARG A 324 -10.05 -14.83 2.35
CA ARG A 324 -10.12 -13.37 2.25
C ARG A 324 -11.23 -12.85 1.33
N ILE A 325 -11.61 -13.63 0.32
CA ILE A 325 -12.70 -13.31 -0.62
C ILE A 325 -14.06 -13.60 0.00
N LEU A 326 -14.21 -14.71 0.74
CA LEU A 326 -15.43 -15.07 1.44
C LEU A 326 -15.70 -14.20 2.68
N GLY A 327 -14.65 -13.85 3.43
CA GLY A 327 -14.74 -13.05 4.65
C GLY A 327 -13.45 -12.25 4.91
N PRO A 328 -13.50 -10.92 5.15
CA PRO A 328 -12.31 -10.16 5.46
C PRO A 328 -11.69 -10.50 6.85
N TRP A 329 -12.42 -11.20 7.72
CA TRP A 329 -11.96 -11.69 9.03
C TRP A 329 -12.55 -13.06 9.37
N ILE A 330 -11.98 -13.70 10.39
CA ILE A 330 -12.42 -15.00 10.93
C ILE A 330 -12.54 -14.88 12.45
N GLY A 331 -13.65 -15.41 12.99
CA GLY A 331 -13.94 -15.45 14.43
C GLY A 331 -14.34 -14.10 15.06
N PRO A 332 -14.75 -14.11 16.34
CA PRO A 332 -14.89 -12.89 17.13
C PRO A 332 -13.52 -12.26 17.39
N ARG A 333 -13.48 -10.96 17.77
CA ARG A 333 -12.22 -10.36 18.25
C ARG A 333 -11.79 -11.05 19.54
N ILE A 334 -10.57 -11.58 19.55
CA ILE A 334 -9.95 -12.10 20.77
C ILE A 334 -9.50 -10.88 21.57
N GLN A 335 -10.09 -10.69 22.74
CA GLN A 335 -9.61 -9.75 23.75
C GLN A 335 -8.75 -10.52 24.76
N MET A 336 -7.83 -9.84 25.45
CA MET A 336 -7.19 -10.44 26.62
C MET A 336 -8.19 -10.46 27.77
N SER A 337 -8.74 -11.65 28.05
CA SER A 337 -9.77 -11.88 29.06
C SER A 337 -9.19 -12.56 30.30
N SER A 338 -8.71 -11.75 31.24
CA SER A 338 -8.54 -12.09 32.66
C SER A 338 -8.42 -10.78 33.43
N ARG A 339 -9.16 -10.64 34.54
CA ARG A 339 -8.67 -9.75 35.60
C ARG A 339 -7.48 -10.47 36.23
N PRO A 340 -6.36 -9.78 36.48
CA PRO A 340 -5.25 -10.40 37.20
C PRO A 340 -5.74 -10.76 38.61
N ASN A 341 -5.44 -11.98 39.05
CA ASN A 341 -5.78 -12.50 40.38
C ASN A 341 -4.55 -12.54 41.30
N THR A 342 -3.37 -12.24 40.75
CA THR A 342 -2.09 -12.19 41.47
C THR A 342 -1.28 -10.95 41.10
N SER A 343 -0.40 -10.49 42.00
CA SER A 343 0.49 -9.35 41.75
C SER A 343 1.46 -9.56 40.58
N VAL A 344 1.82 -10.82 40.28
CA VAL A 344 2.63 -11.17 39.10
C VAL A 344 1.85 -10.91 37.82
N GLU A 345 0.59 -11.33 37.76
CA GLU A 345 -0.31 -11.08 36.63
C GLU A 345 -0.60 -9.58 36.47
N GLU A 346 -0.68 -8.81 37.57
CA GLU A 346 -0.78 -7.34 37.53
C GLU A 346 0.46 -6.71 36.91
N SER A 347 1.66 -7.08 37.37
CA SER A 347 2.93 -6.58 36.81
C SER A 347 3.04 -6.90 35.31
N HIS A 348 2.74 -8.14 34.92
CA HIS A 348 2.67 -8.56 33.52
C HIS A 348 1.63 -7.75 32.74
N ALA A 349 0.41 -7.56 33.25
CA ALA A 349 -0.61 -6.77 32.56
C ALA A 349 -0.14 -5.32 32.30
N THR A 350 0.50 -4.69 33.28
CA THR A 350 1.05 -3.33 33.12
C THR A 350 2.21 -3.29 32.13
N LEU A 351 3.16 -4.25 32.19
CA LEU A 351 4.26 -4.39 31.23
C LEU A 351 3.73 -4.56 29.79
N ARG A 352 2.77 -5.46 29.58
CA ARG A 352 2.17 -5.73 28.25
C ARG A 352 1.52 -4.48 27.66
N ILE A 353 0.79 -3.71 28.49
CA ILE A 353 0.23 -2.42 28.10
C ILE A 353 1.34 -1.43 27.72
N PHE A 354 2.40 -1.32 28.52
CA PHE A 354 3.56 -0.46 28.25
C PHE A 354 4.22 -0.80 26.90
N LEU A 355 4.46 -2.08 26.61
CA LEU A 355 5.05 -2.53 25.34
C LEU A 355 4.15 -2.23 24.13
N ASP A 356 2.84 -2.42 24.26
CA ASP A 356 1.87 -2.01 23.23
C ASP A 356 1.84 -0.48 23.05
N ARG A 357 2.06 0.31 24.10
CA ARG A 357 2.13 1.79 24.00
C ARG A 357 3.44 2.29 23.39
N LEU A 358 4.59 1.71 23.73
CA LEU A 358 5.85 2.01 23.04
C LEU A 358 5.75 1.64 21.55
N SER A 359 5.14 0.49 21.25
CA SER A 359 4.91 0.04 19.87
C SER A 359 3.97 0.97 19.11
N TRP A 360 2.92 1.45 19.79
CA TRP A 360 1.94 2.41 19.24
C TRP A 360 2.60 3.72 18.78
N ILE A 361 3.43 4.35 19.62
CA ILE A 361 4.06 5.64 19.29
C ILE A 361 5.09 5.52 18.15
N CYS A 362 5.68 4.34 17.97
CA CYS A 362 6.63 4.07 16.87
C CYS A 362 5.96 3.90 15.49
N ASP A 363 4.64 3.68 15.43
CA ASP A 363 3.89 3.46 14.18
C ASP A 363 3.33 4.78 13.62
N TYR A 364 4.12 5.42 12.74
CA TYR A 364 3.94 6.83 12.39
C TYR A 364 3.27 7.12 11.02
N GLU A 365 3.03 6.12 10.16
CA GLU A 365 2.34 6.30 8.87
C GLU A 365 1.01 5.54 8.77
N PRO A 366 0.03 6.07 8.01
CA PRO A 366 -1.15 5.29 7.63
C PRO A 366 -0.79 4.14 6.67
N GLY A 367 -1.69 3.18 6.50
CA GLY A 367 -1.51 2.04 5.57
C GLY A 367 -0.78 0.83 6.15
N GLY A 368 -0.06 0.99 7.27
CA GLY A 368 0.48 -0.12 8.06
C GLY A 368 1.87 -0.63 7.65
N GLU A 369 2.60 0.09 6.80
CA GLU A 369 4.02 -0.24 6.55
C GLU A 369 4.90 0.03 7.78
N THR A 370 4.53 0.98 8.65
CA THR A 370 5.25 1.34 9.88
C THR A 370 4.80 0.59 11.13
N VAL A 371 3.97 -0.45 11.00
CA VAL A 371 3.56 -1.28 12.14
C VAL A 371 4.82 -1.76 12.86
N SER A 372 4.86 -1.45 14.15
CA SER A 372 6.04 -1.63 15.00
C SER A 372 5.68 -2.58 16.13
N ALA A 373 6.64 -3.42 16.50
CA ALA A 373 6.55 -4.35 17.62
C ALA A 373 7.77 -4.20 18.52
N ILE A 374 7.58 -4.34 19.83
CA ILE A 374 8.63 -4.15 20.85
C ILE A 374 8.57 -5.25 21.90
N ALA A 375 9.75 -5.74 22.28
CA ALA A 375 9.97 -6.67 23.38
C ALA A 375 11.22 -6.25 24.16
N LEU A 376 11.29 -6.64 25.44
CA LEU A 376 12.42 -6.35 26.32
C LEU A 376 13.19 -7.64 26.60
N GLU A 377 14.48 -7.61 26.27
CA GLU A 377 15.47 -8.60 26.70
C GLU A 377 16.16 -8.12 27.97
N VAL A 378 16.49 -9.05 28.86
CA VAL A 378 17.46 -8.86 29.95
C VAL A 378 18.74 -9.61 29.59
N ASP A 379 19.81 -8.88 29.25
CA ASP A 379 21.13 -9.46 28.99
C ASP A 379 22.11 -9.18 30.14
N ALA A 380 23.37 -9.62 30.00
CA ALA A 380 24.40 -9.46 31.02
C ALA A 380 24.83 -8.00 31.32
N ILE A 381 24.44 -7.04 30.47
CA ILE A 381 24.73 -5.60 30.61
C ILE A 381 23.49 -4.86 31.14
N GLY A 382 22.28 -5.36 30.87
CA GLY A 382 21.02 -4.80 31.36
C GLY A 382 19.88 -4.97 30.35
N ILE A 383 18.97 -4.01 30.31
CA ILE A 383 17.75 -4.12 29.48
C ILE A 383 17.99 -3.64 28.04
N VAL A 384 17.50 -4.43 27.08
CA VAL A 384 17.47 -4.09 25.65
C VAL A 384 16.02 -4.05 25.15
N ALA A 385 15.58 -2.87 24.72
CA ALA A 385 14.36 -2.68 23.96
C ALA A 385 14.60 -3.00 22.48
N TRP A 386 14.12 -4.16 22.05
CA TRP A 386 14.17 -4.57 20.65
C TRP A 386 12.95 -4.04 19.90
N LEU A 387 13.18 -3.31 18.80
CA LEU A 387 12.14 -2.71 17.95
C LEU A 387 12.13 -3.38 16.57
N ALA A 388 11.09 -4.13 16.26
CA ALA A 388 10.83 -4.64 14.91
C ALA A 388 9.90 -3.69 14.13
N THR A 389 10.27 -3.34 12.90
CA THR A 389 9.43 -2.59 11.94
C THR A 389 9.96 -2.75 10.51
N SER A 390 9.30 -2.16 9.51
CA SER A 390 9.68 -2.24 8.10
C SER A 390 11.16 -1.88 7.84
N HIS A 391 11.80 -2.69 6.97
CA HIS A 391 13.18 -2.47 6.51
C HIS A 391 13.48 -1.10 5.91
N LYS A 392 12.46 -0.30 5.55
CA LYS A 392 12.64 1.07 5.02
C LYS A 392 12.59 2.16 6.09
N SER A 393 12.06 1.87 7.27
CA SER A 393 11.68 2.87 8.27
C SER A 393 12.30 2.65 9.66
N PHE A 394 13.02 1.55 9.87
CA PHE A 394 13.52 1.15 11.19
C PHE A 394 14.38 2.23 11.88
N GLN A 395 15.33 2.86 11.18
CA GLN A 395 16.21 3.89 11.74
C GLN A 395 15.44 5.12 12.27
N LYS A 396 14.36 5.52 11.58
CA LYS A 396 13.52 6.65 12.00
C LYS A 396 12.71 6.30 13.25
N ALA A 397 12.14 5.09 13.31
CA ALA A 397 11.41 4.61 14.48
C ALA A 397 12.34 4.39 15.69
N GLU A 398 13.53 3.86 15.47
CA GLU A 398 14.57 3.68 16.49
C GLU A 398 15.00 5.00 17.11
N THR A 399 15.29 6.01 16.28
CA THR A 399 15.70 7.35 16.73
C THR A 399 14.61 8.00 17.58
N HIS A 400 13.34 7.83 17.21
CA HIS A 400 12.19 8.29 17.98
C HIS A 400 12.08 7.55 19.32
N LEU A 401 12.13 6.22 19.32
CA LEU A 401 12.07 5.40 20.53
C LEU A 401 13.20 5.76 21.52
N ARG A 402 14.44 5.89 21.04
CA ARG A 402 15.58 6.38 21.83
C ARG A 402 15.36 7.80 22.38
N SER A 403 14.60 8.66 21.69
CA SER A 403 14.26 10.00 22.20
C SER A 403 13.25 9.92 23.35
N ILE A 404 12.20 9.11 23.19
CA ILE A 404 11.15 8.96 24.21
C ILE A 404 11.67 8.26 25.47
N LEU A 405 12.43 7.16 25.34
CA LEU A 405 13.01 6.47 26.50
C LEU A 405 13.95 7.37 27.32
N ARG A 406 14.75 8.23 26.67
CA ARG A 406 15.58 9.24 27.36
C ARG A 406 14.76 10.28 28.13
N ARG A 407 13.57 10.65 27.65
CA ARG A 407 12.66 11.56 28.34
C ARG A 407 11.94 10.89 29.51
N LEU A 408 11.67 9.60 29.41
CA LEU A 408 11.07 8.80 30.48
C LEU A 408 12.02 8.52 31.65
N HIS A 409 13.33 8.48 31.41
CA HIS A 409 14.35 8.22 32.45
C HIS A 409 14.21 9.11 33.69
N SER A 410 13.91 10.40 33.53
CA SER A 410 13.76 11.32 34.67
C SER A 410 12.40 11.26 35.36
N ALA A 411 11.40 10.52 34.85
CA ALA A 411 10.01 10.61 35.29
C ALA A 411 9.80 10.39 36.80
N HIS A 412 10.59 9.53 37.42
CA HIS A 412 10.45 9.12 38.82
C HIS A 412 10.91 10.15 39.85
N THR A 413 11.69 11.17 39.46
CA THR A 413 12.15 12.24 40.37
C THR A 413 11.31 13.52 40.29
N LEU A 414 10.28 13.53 39.44
CA LEU A 414 9.51 14.73 39.11
C LEU A 414 8.32 14.94 40.07
N SER A 415 8.05 16.20 40.41
CA SER A 415 6.78 16.58 41.05
C SER A 415 5.59 16.40 40.07
N ALA A 416 4.38 16.31 40.59
CA ALA A 416 3.16 16.08 39.78
C ALA A 416 2.99 17.09 38.62
N GLU A 417 3.36 18.36 38.83
CA GLU A 417 3.35 19.39 37.79
C GLU A 417 4.37 19.09 36.66
N HIS A 418 5.56 18.63 37.03
CA HIS A 418 6.59 18.24 36.06
C HIS A 418 6.23 16.93 35.33
N VAL A 419 5.57 15.98 36.00
CA VAL A 419 4.99 14.77 35.38
C VAL A 419 3.93 15.14 34.33
N HIS A 420 3.09 16.15 34.61
CA HIS A 420 2.14 16.67 33.64
C HIS A 420 2.84 17.32 32.43
N ARG A 421 3.85 18.18 32.67
CA ARG A 421 4.69 18.76 31.60
C ARG A 421 5.35 17.68 30.74
N LEU A 422 5.95 16.66 31.35
CA LEU A 422 6.59 15.54 30.64
C LEU A 422 5.57 14.77 29.77
N THR A 423 4.36 14.56 30.28
CA THR A 423 3.28 13.91 29.52
C THR A 423 2.88 14.73 28.28
N GLN A 424 2.77 16.05 28.41
CA GLN A 424 2.49 16.96 27.29
C GLN A 424 3.63 16.96 26.26
N ASP A 425 4.88 17.01 26.72
CA ASP A 425 6.09 17.02 25.90
C ASP A 425 6.32 15.71 25.12
N ILE A 426 6.07 14.56 25.74
CA ILE A 426 6.06 13.26 25.06
C ILE A 426 4.91 13.20 24.05
N CYS A 427 3.70 13.66 24.43
CA CYS A 427 2.53 13.65 23.55
C CYS A 427 2.73 14.50 22.29
N SER A 428 3.22 15.74 22.43
CA SER A 428 3.50 16.62 21.29
C SER A 428 4.57 16.03 20.37
N THR A 429 5.61 15.42 20.94
CA THR A 429 6.67 14.72 20.19
C THR A 429 6.14 13.51 19.42
N CYS A 430 5.25 12.70 20.02
CA CYS A 430 4.61 11.56 19.35
C CYS A 430 3.65 12.00 18.23
N ILE A 431 2.89 13.08 18.45
CA ILE A 431 1.96 13.65 17.46
C ILE A 431 2.74 14.25 16.28
N GLY A 432 3.81 15.00 16.53
CA GLY A 432 4.70 15.53 15.50
C GLY A 432 5.35 14.41 14.67
N PHE A 433 5.82 13.35 15.32
CA PHE A 433 6.38 12.18 14.65
C PHE A 433 5.37 11.46 13.74
N ALA A 434 4.12 11.31 14.22
CA ALA A 434 3.03 10.62 13.55
C ALA A 434 2.09 11.53 12.73
N MET A 435 2.49 12.78 12.44
CA MET A 435 1.58 13.82 11.91
C MET A 435 0.76 13.37 10.69
N LYS A 436 1.37 12.70 9.70
CA LYS A 436 0.67 12.14 8.53
C LYS A 436 -0.51 11.24 8.90
N ARG A 437 -0.35 10.45 9.97
CA ARG A 437 -1.36 9.52 10.50
C ARG A 437 -2.44 10.26 11.29
N VAL A 438 -2.03 11.25 12.11
CA VAL A 438 -2.94 12.13 12.86
C VAL A 438 -3.86 12.89 11.90
N THR A 439 -3.31 13.60 10.90
CA THR A 439 -4.08 14.32 9.87
C THR A 439 -5.05 13.41 9.12
N ARG A 440 -4.67 12.14 8.87
CA ARG A 440 -5.58 11.17 8.23
C ARG A 440 -6.77 10.80 9.14
N TYR A 441 -6.56 10.65 10.44
CA TYR A 441 -7.66 10.39 11.38
C TYR A 441 -8.51 11.62 11.67
N ILE A 442 -7.91 12.82 11.69
CA ILE A 442 -8.61 14.11 11.73
C ILE A 442 -9.60 14.21 10.57
N LYS A 443 -9.12 14.04 9.32
CA LYS A 443 -9.98 14.11 8.15
C LYS A 443 -11.12 13.08 8.20
N LEU A 444 -10.81 11.83 8.58
CA LEU A 444 -11.83 10.78 8.68
C LEU A 444 -12.85 11.07 9.79
N PHE A 445 -12.42 11.63 10.93
CA PHE A 445 -13.33 12.08 11.99
C PHE A 445 -14.31 13.16 11.46
N GLN A 446 -13.82 14.19 10.78
CA GLN A 446 -14.66 15.22 10.15
C GLN A 446 -15.60 14.62 9.08
N ASP A 447 -15.07 13.80 8.17
CA ASP A 447 -15.82 13.13 7.10
C ASP A 447 -16.98 12.24 7.63
N PHE A 448 -16.90 11.76 8.88
CA PHE A 448 -17.96 10.98 9.54
C PHE A 448 -18.85 11.81 10.45
N PHE A 449 -18.32 12.83 11.14
CA PHE A 449 -19.14 13.77 11.92
C PHE A 449 -20.15 14.48 11.01
N GLN A 450 -19.72 15.02 9.87
CA GLN A 450 -20.60 15.73 8.94
C GLN A 450 -21.78 14.87 8.42
N LYS A 451 -21.61 13.54 8.34
CA LYS A 451 -22.66 12.60 7.91
C LYS A 451 -23.60 12.18 9.03
N CYS A 452 -23.25 12.53 10.25
CA CYS A 452 -24.00 12.23 11.47
C CYS A 452 -24.67 13.48 12.05
N HIS A 453 -24.19 14.68 11.70
CA HIS A 453 -24.56 15.97 12.29
C HIS A 453 -26.07 16.19 12.32
N ASP A 454 -26.74 16.25 11.17
CA ASP A 454 -28.19 16.50 11.07
C ASP A 454 -29.01 15.48 11.89
N ALA A 455 -28.55 14.23 11.95
CA ALA A 455 -29.19 13.17 12.74
C ALA A 455 -28.91 13.29 14.24
N LEU A 456 -27.76 13.84 14.65
CA LEU A 456 -27.41 14.12 16.05
C LEU A 456 -28.10 15.39 16.55
N GLU A 457 -28.10 16.47 15.77
CA GLU A 457 -28.80 17.72 16.07
C GLU A 457 -30.30 17.45 16.36
N ALA A 458 -30.92 16.55 15.61
CA ALA A 458 -32.31 16.15 15.83
C ALA A 458 -32.55 15.17 17.00
N SER A 459 -31.53 14.41 17.47
CA SER A 459 -31.75 13.27 18.40
C SER A 459 -30.95 13.28 19.70
N ASP A 460 -29.74 13.83 19.72
CA ASP A 460 -28.91 14.05 20.91
C ASP A 460 -28.06 15.33 20.72
N PRO A 461 -28.65 16.54 20.89
CA PRO A 461 -27.96 17.82 20.67
C PRO A 461 -26.75 18.03 21.58
N LEU A 462 -26.71 17.37 22.75
CA LEU A 462 -25.57 17.43 23.66
C LEU A 462 -24.39 16.64 23.10
N LEU A 463 -24.64 15.44 22.55
CA LEU A 463 -23.63 14.68 21.83
C LEU A 463 -23.15 15.44 20.59
N ASP A 464 -24.04 16.06 19.81
CA ASP A 464 -23.65 16.87 18.65
C ASP A 464 -22.70 18.00 19.04
N ARG A 465 -23.10 18.84 20.00
CA ARG A 465 -22.29 19.97 20.50
C ARG A 465 -20.92 19.50 20.99
N ASP A 466 -20.86 18.44 21.79
CA ASP A 466 -19.59 17.96 22.34
C ASP A 466 -18.66 17.37 21.26
N LEU A 467 -19.22 16.86 20.15
CA LEU A 467 -18.48 16.45 18.97
C LEU A 467 -18.04 17.64 18.12
N ALA A 468 -18.88 18.67 17.97
CA ALA A 468 -18.53 19.93 17.31
C ALA A 468 -17.35 20.61 18.00
N CYS A 469 -17.31 20.63 19.35
CA CYS A 469 -16.16 21.12 20.11
C CYS A 469 -14.86 20.33 19.83
N LEU A 470 -14.92 19.07 19.40
CA LEU A 470 -13.73 18.34 18.91
C LEU A 470 -13.39 18.72 17.46
N VAL A 471 -14.36 19.09 16.63
CA VAL A 471 -14.14 19.57 15.26
C VAL A 471 -13.46 20.95 15.25
N ASP A 472 -13.80 21.83 16.20
CA ASP A 472 -13.15 23.15 16.33
C ASP A 472 -11.63 23.03 16.58
N LEU A 473 -11.21 22.02 17.34
CA LEU A 473 -9.81 21.73 17.67
C LEU A 473 -9.02 21.07 16.52
N VAL A 474 -9.62 20.86 15.35
CA VAL A 474 -8.93 20.26 14.18
C VAL A 474 -7.67 21.04 13.76
N ARG A 475 -7.67 22.37 13.97
CA ARG A 475 -6.51 23.24 13.69
C ARG A 475 -5.38 23.10 14.73
N THR A 476 -5.65 22.50 15.88
CA THR A 476 -4.70 22.28 16.97
C THR A 476 -4.60 20.77 17.31
N PRO A 477 -3.93 19.95 16.48
CA PRO A 477 -3.93 18.47 16.62
C PRO A 477 -3.53 17.93 18.00
N PHE A 478 -2.68 18.66 18.74
CA PHE A 478 -2.31 18.34 20.11
C PHE A 478 -3.49 18.46 21.09
N GLU A 479 -4.20 19.59 21.05
CA GLU A 479 -5.36 19.86 21.89
C GLU A 479 -6.52 18.91 21.54
N LEU A 480 -6.75 18.67 20.25
CA LEU A 480 -7.71 17.65 19.79
C LEU A 480 -7.38 16.26 20.31
N CYS A 481 -6.12 15.80 20.26
CA CYS A 481 -5.76 14.49 20.80
C CYS A 481 -5.95 14.41 22.32
N ALA A 482 -5.71 15.51 23.06
CA ALA A 482 -5.97 15.57 24.51
C ALA A 482 -7.48 15.61 24.82
N ALA A 483 -8.26 16.39 24.08
CA ALA A 483 -9.71 16.49 24.21
C ALA A 483 -10.41 15.16 23.84
N ALA A 484 -9.97 14.50 22.77
CA ALA A 484 -10.47 13.19 22.35
C ALA A 484 -10.08 12.05 23.32
N ASP A 485 -9.04 12.22 24.16
CA ASP A 485 -8.80 11.30 25.28
C ASP A 485 -9.79 11.56 26.42
N ARG A 486 -10.00 12.83 26.82
CA ARG A 486 -10.99 13.21 27.84
C ARG A 486 -12.42 12.82 27.46
N PHE A 487 -12.78 12.94 26.18
CA PHE A 487 -14.08 12.51 25.66
C PHE A 487 -14.36 11.02 25.92
N ARG A 488 -13.34 10.18 26.11
CA ARG A 488 -13.55 8.74 26.38
C ARG A 488 -14.18 8.43 27.72
N ASP A 489 -14.11 9.37 28.67
CA ASP A 489 -14.63 9.20 30.01
C ASP A 489 -15.94 10.02 30.20
N SER A 490 -16.49 10.61 29.12
CA SER A 490 -17.71 11.44 29.14
C SER A 490 -19.01 10.64 28.96
N GLU A 491 -20.14 11.23 29.40
CA GLU A 491 -21.49 10.73 29.09
C GLU A 491 -21.75 10.70 27.57
N SER A 492 -21.18 11.64 26.82
CA SER A 492 -21.35 11.75 25.36
C SER A 492 -20.75 10.55 24.63
N LEU A 493 -19.64 9.96 25.11
CA LEU A 493 -19.19 8.67 24.57
C LEU A 493 -20.14 7.52 24.96
N LYS A 494 -20.77 7.54 26.15
CA LYS A 494 -21.77 6.53 26.53
C LYS A 494 -23.01 6.65 25.63
N SER A 495 -23.48 7.86 25.32
CA SER A 495 -24.52 8.11 24.30
C SER A 495 -24.13 7.54 22.94
N LEU A 496 -22.95 7.90 22.42
CA LEU A 496 -22.46 7.38 21.14
C LEU A 496 -22.33 5.85 21.15
N SER A 497 -21.98 5.26 22.29
CA SER A 497 -21.89 3.79 22.43
C SER A 497 -23.27 3.13 22.44
N ARG A 498 -24.31 3.77 22.98
CA ARG A 498 -25.71 3.31 22.85
C ARG A 498 -26.18 3.32 21.39
N LEU A 499 -25.87 4.37 20.63
CA LEU A 499 -26.15 4.45 19.18
C LEU A 499 -25.43 3.34 18.38
N VAL A 500 -24.20 3.00 18.77
CA VAL A 500 -23.46 1.87 18.19
C VAL A 500 -24.14 0.53 18.52
N SER A 501 -24.52 0.28 19.77
CA SER A 501 -25.20 -0.97 20.16
C SER A 501 -26.60 -1.12 19.53
N ALA A 502 -27.28 -0.01 19.24
CA ALA A 502 -28.56 -0.01 18.52
C ALA A 502 -28.44 -0.33 17.01
N THR A 503 -27.22 -0.42 16.44
CA THR A 503 -27.01 -0.74 15.03
C THR A 503 -26.38 -2.13 14.82
N THR A 504 -27.04 -2.96 14.01
CA THR A 504 -26.67 -4.37 13.74
C THR A 504 -25.47 -4.57 12.79
N SER A 505 -24.85 -3.49 12.32
CA SER A 505 -23.66 -3.54 11.45
C SER A 505 -22.72 -2.35 11.75
N PRO A 506 -21.48 -2.33 11.22
CA PRO A 506 -20.54 -1.22 11.39
C PRO A 506 -21.09 0.12 10.83
N SER A 507 -21.84 0.82 11.67
CA SER A 507 -22.52 2.08 11.36
C SER A 507 -21.56 3.27 11.36
N MET A 508 -22.03 4.42 10.88
CA MET A 508 -21.27 5.68 10.94
C MET A 508 -20.91 6.04 12.39
N TRP A 509 -21.81 5.75 13.35
CA TRP A 509 -21.55 5.82 14.79
C TRP A 509 -20.30 5.01 15.21
N SER A 510 -20.16 3.79 14.70
CA SER A 510 -19.03 2.92 15.03
C SER A 510 -17.69 3.45 14.49
N LEU A 511 -17.72 4.13 13.35
CA LEU A 511 -16.57 4.77 12.71
C LEU A 511 -16.22 6.08 13.42
N LEU A 512 -17.20 6.91 13.78
CA LEU A 512 -17.01 8.12 14.57
C LEU A 512 -16.38 7.80 15.93
N ARG A 513 -16.97 6.86 16.68
CA ARG A 513 -16.45 6.33 17.95
C ARG A 513 -15.02 5.78 17.78
N HIS A 514 -14.74 5.14 16.65
CA HIS A 514 -13.40 4.67 16.34
C HIS A 514 -12.41 5.83 16.18
N TYR A 515 -12.68 6.83 15.34
CA TYR A 515 -11.69 7.89 15.07
C TYR A 515 -11.46 8.82 16.27
N ILE A 516 -12.48 9.15 17.07
CA ILE A 516 -12.30 9.80 18.38
C ILE A 516 -11.33 8.95 19.24
N GLY A 517 -11.60 7.65 19.29
CA GLY A 517 -10.72 6.68 19.93
C GLY A 517 -9.33 6.56 19.30
N ARG A 518 -9.08 6.94 18.05
CA ARG A 518 -7.72 6.96 17.47
C ARG A 518 -6.99 8.25 17.83
N LEU A 519 -7.67 9.39 17.82
CA LEU A 519 -7.13 10.70 18.21
C LEU A 519 -6.71 10.70 19.69
N GLY A 520 -7.58 10.21 20.59
CA GLY A 520 -7.26 10.12 22.02
C GLY A 520 -6.12 9.15 22.37
N SER A 521 -5.66 8.29 21.46
CA SER A 521 -4.63 7.28 21.78
C SER A 521 -3.23 7.85 21.97
N TRP A 522 -2.87 8.97 21.35
CA TRP A 522 -1.54 9.58 21.56
C TRP A 522 -1.38 10.16 22.97
N HIS A 523 -2.38 10.90 23.44
CA HIS A 523 -2.39 11.43 24.81
C HIS A 523 -2.40 10.29 25.84
N ARG A 524 -3.27 9.29 25.68
CA ARG A 524 -3.31 8.14 26.60
C ARG A 524 -2.03 7.32 26.60
N ALA A 525 -1.42 7.08 25.44
CA ALA A 525 -0.14 6.39 25.36
C ALA A 525 0.94 7.16 26.13
N SER A 526 1.04 8.47 25.92
CA SER A 526 2.03 9.32 26.59
C SER A 526 1.87 9.28 28.10
N ARG A 527 0.63 9.42 28.60
CA ARG A 527 0.31 9.29 30.03
C ARG A 527 0.73 7.92 30.58
N THR A 528 0.31 6.82 29.95
CA THR A 528 0.65 5.46 30.41
C THR A 528 2.15 5.17 30.38
N LEU A 529 2.90 5.74 29.43
CA LEU A 529 4.36 5.58 29.39
C LEU A 529 5.04 6.32 30.56
N VAL A 530 4.57 7.53 30.91
CA VAL A 530 5.09 8.30 32.05
C VAL A 530 4.70 7.67 33.39
N GLU A 531 3.45 7.21 33.53
CA GLU A 531 2.97 6.46 34.70
C GLU A 531 3.84 5.21 34.93
N TYR A 532 4.10 4.42 33.89
CA TYR A 532 4.96 3.24 33.99
C TYR A 532 6.42 3.58 34.34
N ALA A 533 6.95 4.68 33.81
CA ALA A 533 8.31 5.14 34.12
C ALA A 533 8.47 5.64 35.57
N GLY A 534 7.39 6.14 36.18
CA GLY A 534 7.36 6.39 37.63
C GLY A 534 7.27 5.11 38.47
N MET A 535 6.65 4.04 37.95
CA MET A 535 6.47 2.75 38.65
C MET A 535 7.67 1.81 38.57
N ARG A 536 8.41 1.80 37.45
CA ARG A 536 9.57 0.93 37.20
C ARG A 536 10.78 1.78 36.75
N PRO A 537 11.29 2.72 37.58
CA PRO A 537 12.40 3.60 37.21
C PRO A 537 13.66 2.86 36.78
N GLU A 538 13.94 1.71 37.41
CA GLU A 538 15.09 0.85 37.13
C GLU A 538 15.12 0.35 35.68
N LEU A 539 13.95 0.30 35.01
CA LEU A 539 13.88 -0.06 33.60
C LEU A 539 14.58 0.95 32.68
N PHE A 540 14.70 2.21 33.11
CA PHE A 540 15.22 3.30 32.29
C PHE A 540 16.69 3.64 32.60
N GLU A 541 17.30 2.96 33.57
CA GLU A 541 18.73 3.09 33.89
C GLU A 541 19.57 2.40 32.80
N GLY A 542 20.06 3.18 31.83
CA GLY A 542 20.95 2.67 30.78
C GLY A 542 20.27 1.80 29.72
N ILE A 543 18.94 1.82 29.60
CA ILE A 543 18.19 1.03 28.61
C ILE A 543 18.72 1.23 27.19
N ARG A 544 19.13 0.13 26.56
CA ARG A 544 19.56 0.11 25.16
C ARG A 544 18.36 -0.09 24.25
N VAL A 545 18.44 0.45 23.03
CA VAL A 545 17.49 0.16 21.95
C VAL A 545 18.24 -0.56 20.85
N ASN A 546 17.66 -1.62 20.30
CA ASN A 546 18.16 -2.28 19.09
C ASN A 546 17.03 -2.38 18.06
N ALA A 547 17.25 -1.92 16.84
CA ALA A 547 16.24 -2.03 15.78
C ALA A 547 16.50 -3.23 14.88
N LEU A 548 15.44 -4.02 14.67
CA LEU A 548 15.44 -5.24 13.88
C LEU A 548 14.55 -5.05 12.64
N PRO A 549 15.12 -4.69 11.46
CA PRO A 549 14.35 -4.53 10.24
C PRO A 549 13.68 -5.86 9.84
N THR A 550 12.40 -5.82 9.46
CA THR A 550 11.71 -7.02 8.94
C THR A 550 12.32 -7.49 7.62
N PRO A 551 12.28 -8.82 7.32
CA PRO A 551 12.80 -9.35 6.06
C PRO A 551 12.16 -8.70 4.83
N ARG A 552 12.89 -8.71 3.71
CA ARG A 552 12.36 -8.20 2.44
C ARG A 552 11.14 -9.05 1.99
N PRO A 553 10.07 -8.41 1.49
CA PRO A 553 8.92 -9.13 0.94
C PRO A 553 9.31 -10.17 -0.10
N ILE A 554 8.73 -11.36 0.00
CA ILE A 554 8.88 -12.38 -1.06
C ILE A 554 7.97 -12.07 -2.24
N ARG A 555 8.27 -12.69 -3.39
CA ARG A 555 7.27 -12.84 -4.46
C ARG A 555 6.20 -13.83 -4.00
N ALA A 556 4.94 -13.46 -4.22
CA ALA A 556 3.82 -14.40 -4.20
C ALA A 556 4.07 -15.55 -5.19
N PRO A 557 3.42 -16.72 -5.01
CA PRO A 557 3.46 -17.77 -6.01
C PRO A 557 2.86 -17.29 -7.35
N LEU A 558 3.22 -17.95 -8.44
CA LEU A 558 2.63 -17.65 -9.75
C LEU A 558 1.30 -18.39 -9.87
N VAL A 559 0.42 -17.91 -10.77
CA VAL A 559 -0.79 -18.67 -11.12
C VAL A 559 -0.40 -19.82 -12.04
N ASP A 560 -0.77 -21.04 -11.68
CA ASP A 560 -0.73 -22.23 -12.52
C ASP A 560 -2.16 -22.71 -12.86
N ASP A 561 -2.29 -23.82 -13.60
CA ASP A 561 -3.59 -24.39 -13.99
C ASP A 561 -4.39 -24.93 -12.78
N LEU A 562 -3.69 -25.29 -11.69
CA LEU A 562 -4.27 -25.77 -10.44
C LEU A 562 -4.68 -24.62 -9.50
N THR A 563 -4.28 -23.39 -9.81
CA THR A 563 -4.66 -22.16 -9.11
C THR A 563 -6.07 -21.72 -9.55
N ASN A 564 -7.04 -22.57 -9.24
CA ASN A 564 -8.47 -22.32 -9.45
C ASN A 564 -9.27 -22.90 -8.27
N ILE A 565 -10.45 -22.33 -8.00
CA ILE A 565 -11.23 -22.65 -6.79
C ILE A 565 -11.62 -24.13 -6.72
N ARG A 566 -11.99 -24.75 -7.86
CA ARG A 566 -12.39 -26.16 -7.92
C ARG A 566 -11.22 -27.07 -7.52
N SER A 567 -10.03 -26.83 -8.08
CA SER A 567 -8.81 -27.55 -7.71
C SER A 567 -8.46 -27.37 -6.23
N VAL A 568 -8.48 -26.13 -5.71
CA VAL A 568 -8.17 -25.86 -4.28
C VAL A 568 -9.14 -26.58 -3.35
N LEU A 569 -10.45 -26.44 -3.56
CA LEU A 569 -11.46 -27.07 -2.70
C LEU A 569 -11.48 -28.61 -2.86
N SER A 570 -11.15 -29.14 -4.05
CA SER A 570 -10.99 -30.59 -4.25
C SER A 570 -9.89 -31.24 -3.39
N ARG A 571 -8.90 -30.45 -2.93
CA ARG A 571 -7.83 -30.85 -2.00
C ARG A 571 -8.24 -30.74 -0.51
N ILE A 572 -9.44 -30.23 -0.23
CA ILE A 572 -9.97 -29.97 1.12
C ILE A 572 -11.13 -30.90 1.47
N TYR A 573 -11.94 -31.27 0.48
CA TYR A 573 -13.13 -32.10 0.64
C TYR A 573 -12.89 -33.54 0.14
N LEU A 574 -13.50 -34.50 0.84
CA LEU A 574 -13.52 -35.90 0.41
C LEU A 574 -14.31 -36.05 -0.90
N VAL A 575 -14.05 -37.12 -1.66
CA VAL A 575 -14.66 -37.32 -2.99
C VAL A 575 -16.19 -37.31 -2.93
N GLU A 576 -16.77 -37.95 -1.91
CA GLU A 576 -18.21 -38.01 -1.64
C GLU A 576 -18.83 -36.63 -1.36
N GLU A 577 -18.08 -35.72 -0.74
CA GLU A 577 -18.55 -34.37 -0.40
C GLU A 577 -18.55 -33.41 -1.62
N ARG A 578 -17.95 -33.80 -2.75
CA ARG A 578 -17.72 -32.90 -3.90
C ARG A 578 -18.99 -32.43 -4.60
N VAL A 579 -20.07 -33.21 -4.56
CA VAL A 579 -21.37 -32.80 -5.15
C VAL A 579 -21.99 -31.67 -4.32
N THR A 580 -22.04 -31.84 -3.00
CA THR A 580 -22.52 -30.82 -2.05
C THR A 580 -21.64 -29.57 -2.05
N LEU A 581 -20.31 -29.75 -2.24
CA LEU A 581 -19.37 -28.65 -2.42
C LEU A 581 -19.73 -27.77 -3.64
N GLU A 582 -19.96 -28.37 -4.80
CA GLU A 582 -20.30 -27.63 -6.02
C GLU A 582 -21.62 -26.84 -5.85
N GLN A 583 -22.62 -27.46 -5.22
CA GLN A 583 -23.89 -26.80 -4.86
C GLN A 583 -23.68 -25.61 -3.90
N ASN A 584 -22.77 -25.73 -2.94
CA ASN A 584 -22.41 -24.67 -2.01
C ASN A 584 -21.64 -23.52 -2.69
N ILE A 585 -20.72 -23.81 -3.61
CA ILE A 585 -19.99 -22.81 -4.41
C ILE A 585 -20.97 -22.00 -5.27
N GLN A 586 -21.87 -22.67 -6.00
CA GLN A 586 -22.89 -22.00 -6.80
C GLN A 586 -23.82 -21.15 -5.93
N SER A 587 -24.19 -21.65 -4.74
CA SER A 587 -25.03 -20.90 -3.80
C SER A 587 -24.30 -19.69 -3.23
N LEU A 588 -23.00 -19.78 -2.95
CA LEU A 588 -22.16 -18.63 -2.59
C LEU A 588 -22.07 -17.60 -3.72
N GLN A 589 -21.79 -18.02 -4.97
CA GLN A 589 -21.74 -17.10 -6.12
C GLN A 589 -23.08 -16.37 -6.30
N ARG A 590 -24.22 -17.09 -6.20
CA ARG A 590 -25.56 -16.51 -6.23
C ARG A 590 -25.82 -15.52 -5.09
N LEU A 591 -25.51 -15.89 -3.84
CA LEU A 591 -25.70 -15.04 -2.66
C LEU A 591 -24.79 -13.80 -2.66
N ARG A 592 -23.59 -13.90 -3.23
CA ARG A 592 -22.56 -12.86 -3.21
C ARG A 592 -22.53 -11.99 -4.46
N ARG A 593 -23.20 -12.42 -5.55
CA ARG A 593 -23.31 -11.72 -6.84
C ARG A 593 -21.95 -11.46 -7.53
N PHE A 594 -21.01 -12.40 -7.42
CA PHE A 594 -19.76 -12.36 -8.19
C PHE A 594 -19.23 -13.77 -8.48
N ASP A 595 -18.45 -13.91 -9.56
CA ASP A 595 -17.71 -15.14 -9.82
C ASP A 595 -16.49 -15.25 -8.89
N LEU A 596 -16.60 -16.14 -7.90
CA LEU A 596 -15.53 -16.50 -6.98
C LEU A 596 -14.21 -16.85 -7.70
N ASN A 597 -14.24 -17.57 -8.83
CA ASN A 597 -13.04 -18.06 -9.50
C ASN A 597 -12.32 -16.94 -10.27
N LEU A 598 -13.08 -16.05 -10.91
CA LEU A 598 -12.56 -14.81 -11.49
C LEU A 598 -11.93 -13.93 -10.41
N GLU A 599 -12.63 -13.68 -9.30
CA GLU A 599 -12.12 -12.86 -8.19
C GLU A 599 -10.86 -13.47 -7.57
N PHE A 600 -10.82 -14.80 -7.38
CA PHE A 600 -9.64 -15.52 -6.92
C PHE A 600 -8.43 -15.30 -7.83
N LYS A 601 -8.59 -15.52 -9.15
CA LYS A 601 -7.52 -15.29 -10.13
C LYS A 601 -7.09 -13.82 -10.16
N THR A 602 -8.02 -12.87 -10.05
CA THR A 602 -7.73 -11.43 -9.98
C THR A 602 -6.89 -11.08 -8.76
N ARG A 603 -7.28 -11.55 -7.57
CA ARG A 603 -6.50 -11.32 -6.32
C ARG A 603 -5.14 -11.98 -6.35
N TYR A 604 -5.01 -13.17 -6.94
CA TYR A 604 -3.73 -13.88 -7.05
C TYR A 604 -2.77 -13.22 -8.07
N ARG A 605 -3.31 -12.54 -9.10
CA ARG A 605 -2.55 -11.79 -10.10
C ARG A 605 -2.26 -10.33 -9.71
N ASP A 606 -2.76 -9.86 -8.57
CA ASP A 606 -2.56 -8.48 -8.12
C ASP A 606 -1.06 -8.18 -7.91
N LYS A 607 -0.57 -7.10 -8.53
CA LYS A 607 0.82 -6.61 -8.40
C LYS A 607 1.13 -6.13 -6.97
N ASN A 608 0.11 -5.94 -6.15
CA ASN A 608 0.17 -5.63 -4.72
C ASN A 608 0.13 -6.87 -3.82
N PHE A 609 -0.06 -8.08 -4.37
CA PHE A 609 0.14 -9.34 -3.64
C PHE A 609 1.64 -9.54 -3.43
N ARG A 610 2.11 -9.04 -2.29
CA ARG A 610 3.51 -8.98 -1.88
C ARG A 610 3.57 -9.39 -0.41
N PRO A 611 3.66 -10.70 -0.12
CA PRO A 611 3.75 -11.19 1.24
C PRO A 611 4.91 -10.56 2.00
N ARG A 612 4.66 -10.14 3.24
CA ARG A 612 5.63 -9.50 4.14
C ARG A 612 5.49 -10.07 5.54
N VAL A 613 6.61 -10.17 6.24
CA VAL A 613 6.61 -10.59 7.65
C VAL A 613 6.09 -9.43 8.50
N HIS A 614 5.10 -9.69 9.35
CA HIS A 614 4.60 -8.73 10.33
C HIS A 614 5.61 -8.56 11.47
N ALA A 615 5.76 -7.33 11.99
CA ALA A 615 6.76 -7.00 13.01
C ALA A 615 6.69 -7.91 14.26
N GLU A 616 5.49 -8.18 14.76
CA GLU A 616 5.25 -9.02 15.93
C GLU A 616 5.72 -10.48 15.74
N ALA A 617 5.47 -11.07 14.57
CA ALA A 617 5.90 -12.42 14.24
C ALA A 617 7.42 -12.49 13.98
N TRP A 618 8.01 -11.43 13.41
CA TRP A 618 9.46 -11.34 13.22
C TRP A 618 10.21 -11.24 14.54
N LEU A 619 9.69 -10.44 15.48
CA LEU A 619 10.34 -10.25 16.79
C LEU A 619 10.23 -11.51 17.65
N LEU A 620 9.07 -12.18 17.61
CA LEU A 620 8.87 -13.51 18.21
C LEU A 620 9.93 -14.51 17.73
N GLU A 621 10.02 -14.70 16.40
CA GLU A 621 10.98 -15.63 15.82
C GLU A 621 12.42 -15.23 16.15
N TYR A 622 12.76 -13.93 16.13
CA TYR A 622 14.10 -13.48 16.50
C TYR A 622 14.47 -13.87 17.94
N PHE A 623 13.61 -13.57 18.92
CA PHE A 623 13.80 -13.94 20.32
C PHE A 623 13.93 -15.46 20.49
N TYR A 624 13.05 -16.24 19.87
CA TYR A 624 13.13 -17.69 19.88
C TYR A 624 14.44 -18.19 19.26
N SER A 625 14.82 -17.62 18.12
CA SER A 625 15.94 -18.10 17.33
C SER A 625 17.31 -17.87 17.96
N LYS A 626 17.36 -16.95 18.93
CA LYS A 626 18.54 -16.49 19.66
C LYS A 626 18.52 -16.86 21.15
N ASP A 627 17.44 -17.48 21.62
CA ASP A 627 17.20 -17.83 23.03
C ASP A 627 17.33 -16.62 23.99
N LEU A 628 16.71 -15.49 23.60
CA LEU A 628 16.80 -14.24 24.37
C LEU A 628 15.89 -14.30 25.61
N VAL A 629 16.41 -13.83 26.74
CA VAL A 629 15.71 -13.84 28.03
C VAL A 629 14.72 -12.68 28.11
N PHE A 630 13.43 -13.00 28.20
CA PHE A 630 12.36 -12.01 28.37
C PHE A 630 12.38 -11.38 29.77
N MET A 631 12.17 -10.07 29.83
CA MET A 631 11.91 -9.35 31.08
C MET A 631 10.69 -9.92 31.83
N ASP A 632 10.79 -9.97 33.17
CA ASP A 632 9.77 -10.54 34.08
C ASP A 632 9.32 -11.98 33.70
N ALA A 633 10.15 -12.71 32.93
CA ALA A 633 9.84 -13.98 32.25
C ALA A 633 8.58 -13.95 31.35
N ASP A 634 8.08 -12.76 31.00
CA ASP A 634 6.85 -12.59 30.22
C ASP A 634 7.16 -12.64 28.72
N LYS A 635 6.87 -13.78 28.06
CA LYS A 635 7.07 -14.00 26.62
C LYS A 635 6.04 -13.24 25.75
N TYR A 636 5.80 -11.97 26.06
CA TYR A 636 4.90 -11.09 25.35
C TYR A 636 5.65 -10.21 24.34
N ILE A 637 5.04 -10.04 23.16
CA ILE A 637 5.51 -9.11 22.13
C ILE A 637 4.49 -7.96 22.08
N GLY A 638 4.89 -6.74 22.44
CA GLY A 638 4.07 -5.55 22.20
C GLY A 638 3.98 -5.24 20.71
N CYS A 639 2.86 -4.69 20.23
CA CYS A 639 2.71 -4.26 18.84
C CYS A 639 1.65 -3.16 18.68
N SER A 640 1.84 -2.26 17.72
CA SER A 640 0.97 -1.09 17.48
C SER A 640 -0.49 -1.44 17.08
N LYS A 641 -0.77 -2.72 16.83
CA LYS A 641 -2.09 -3.26 16.50
C LYS A 641 -2.32 -4.61 17.19
N PRO A 642 -3.58 -5.05 17.36
CA PRO A 642 -3.89 -6.46 17.61
C PRO A 642 -3.35 -7.35 16.49
N SER A 643 -3.05 -8.61 16.79
CA SER A 643 -2.57 -9.57 15.80
C SER A 643 -3.61 -9.83 14.70
N CYS A 644 -3.12 -10.13 13.50
CA CYS A 644 -3.96 -10.68 12.45
C CYS A 644 -4.27 -12.15 12.66
N TYR A 645 -5.20 -12.70 11.87
CA TYR A 645 -5.52 -14.13 11.88
C TYR A 645 -4.25 -15.00 11.69
N CYS A 646 -3.41 -14.68 10.71
CA CYS A 646 -2.17 -15.41 10.47
C CYS A 646 -1.17 -15.29 11.63
N CYS A 647 -0.96 -14.08 12.19
CA CYS A 647 -0.10 -13.91 13.38
C CYS A 647 -0.66 -14.63 14.61
N ASN A 648 -1.99 -14.61 14.81
CA ASN A 648 -2.61 -15.31 15.93
C ASN A 648 -2.40 -16.81 15.85
N LEU A 649 -2.66 -17.43 14.68
CA LEU A 649 -2.38 -18.85 14.47
C LEU A 649 -0.88 -19.15 14.61
N TYR A 650 -0.02 -18.29 14.08
CA TYR A 650 1.43 -18.44 14.21
C TYR A 650 1.86 -18.46 15.67
N PHE A 651 1.44 -17.47 16.49
CA PHE A 651 1.71 -17.45 17.94
C PHE A 651 1.17 -18.71 18.65
N GLN A 652 -0.08 -19.13 18.34
CA GLN A 652 -0.71 -20.30 18.96
C GLN A 652 0.00 -21.62 18.67
N ASN A 653 0.56 -21.79 17.47
CA ASN A 653 1.23 -23.03 17.06
C ASN A 653 2.75 -22.97 17.33
N HIS A 654 3.27 -21.90 17.93
CA HIS A 654 4.72 -21.70 18.06
C HIS A 654 5.31 -22.41 19.27
N GLN A 655 6.25 -23.33 19.03
CA GLN A 655 6.87 -24.17 20.05
C GLN A 655 7.58 -23.40 21.19
N GLY A 656 7.97 -22.14 20.95
CA GLY A 656 8.56 -21.27 21.98
C GLY A 656 7.60 -20.85 23.12
N GLY A 657 6.29 -21.11 23.02
CA GLY A 657 5.32 -20.87 24.09
C GLY A 657 5.12 -19.38 24.42
N PHE A 658 4.82 -18.57 23.40
CA PHE A 658 4.65 -17.13 23.52
C PHE A 658 3.25 -16.75 24.01
N VAL A 659 3.15 -15.60 24.70
CA VAL A 659 1.86 -15.11 25.22
C VAL A 659 0.96 -14.67 24.06
N GLN A 660 -0.25 -15.22 24.00
CA GLN A 660 -1.21 -14.88 22.96
C GLN A 660 -1.68 -13.43 23.11
N ARG A 661 -1.59 -12.67 22.01
CA ARG A 661 -2.03 -11.27 21.93
C ARG A 661 -3.52 -11.14 21.61
N PRO A 662 -4.16 -9.99 21.88
CA PRO A 662 -5.45 -9.67 21.29
C PRO A 662 -5.41 -9.80 19.77
N SER A 663 -6.46 -10.35 19.16
CA SER A 663 -6.54 -10.56 17.70
C SER A 663 -7.76 -9.87 17.12
N HIS A 664 -7.56 -9.17 15.99
CA HIS A 664 -8.65 -8.52 15.26
C HIS A 664 -9.32 -9.44 14.23
N GLY A 665 -8.87 -10.69 14.08
CA GLY A 665 -9.45 -11.69 13.17
C GLY A 665 -9.27 -11.44 11.66
N ASN A 666 -8.94 -10.21 11.21
CA ASN A 666 -8.75 -9.94 9.77
C ASN A 666 -7.73 -10.89 9.12
N VAL A 667 -8.14 -11.44 7.99
CA VAL A 667 -7.31 -12.25 7.08
C VAL A 667 -6.43 -11.30 6.27
N TRP A 668 -5.11 -11.47 6.32
CA TRP A 668 -4.16 -10.67 5.54
C TRP A 668 -3.40 -11.59 4.58
N THR A 669 -3.75 -11.55 3.30
CA THR A 669 -3.10 -12.35 2.24
C THR A 669 -1.64 -11.96 2.04
N ASN A 670 -1.30 -10.70 2.28
CA ASN A 670 0.08 -10.19 2.29
C ASN A 670 0.89 -10.58 3.54
N TRP A 671 0.48 -11.58 4.32
CA TRP A 671 1.29 -12.12 5.42
C TRP A 671 2.31 -13.13 4.92
N GLN A 672 3.53 -13.11 5.47
CA GLN A 672 4.60 -14.06 5.18
C GLN A 672 5.14 -14.62 6.51
N SER A 673 5.46 -15.91 6.56
CA SER A 673 6.16 -16.48 7.71
C SER A 673 7.60 -15.92 7.83
N PRO A 674 8.12 -15.80 9.05
CA PRO A 674 9.49 -15.39 9.32
C PRO A 674 10.50 -16.52 8.99
N MET A 675 10.58 -16.92 7.71
CA MET A 675 11.42 -18.05 7.27
C MET A 675 12.89 -17.91 7.67
N HIS A 676 13.43 -18.94 8.34
CA HIS A 676 14.85 -19.05 8.65
C HIS A 676 15.70 -19.61 7.50
N GLN A 677 16.98 -19.23 7.49
CA GLN A 677 17.99 -19.79 6.59
C GLN A 677 18.58 -21.12 7.07
N ASN A 678 18.43 -21.48 8.37
CA ASN A 678 18.89 -22.76 8.92
C ASN A 678 17.93 -23.91 8.48
N ALA A 679 18.49 -25.05 8.07
CA ALA A 679 17.77 -26.21 7.57
C ALA A 679 16.86 -26.87 8.63
N GLU A 680 17.31 -26.97 9.89
CA GLU A 680 16.49 -27.53 10.98
C GLU A 680 15.22 -26.67 11.19
N LYS A 681 15.42 -25.35 11.29
CA LYS A 681 14.34 -24.36 11.44
C LYS A 681 13.44 -24.24 10.20
N GLN A 682 13.88 -24.70 9.02
CA GLN A 682 13.01 -24.83 7.85
C GLN A 682 12.02 -25.99 7.99
N THR A 683 12.39 -27.08 8.66
CA THR A 683 11.47 -28.20 8.96
C THR A 683 10.39 -27.75 9.94
N GLU A 684 10.78 -27.09 11.03
CA GLU A 684 9.87 -26.52 12.03
C GLU A 684 8.89 -25.52 11.39
N ASN A 685 9.40 -24.56 10.61
CA ASN A 685 8.59 -23.60 9.88
C ASN A 685 7.67 -24.27 8.82
N THR A 686 8.09 -25.38 8.22
CA THR A 686 7.22 -26.15 7.30
C THR A 686 6.07 -26.82 8.04
N SER A 687 6.33 -27.40 9.22
CA SER A 687 5.30 -27.96 10.09
C SER A 687 4.32 -26.89 10.58
N MET A 688 4.83 -25.73 11.00
CA MET A 688 4.04 -24.53 11.33
C MET A 688 3.13 -24.11 10.17
N LEU A 689 3.68 -23.92 8.97
CA LEU A 689 2.91 -23.54 7.79
C LEU A 689 1.84 -24.57 7.44
N ARG A 690 2.11 -25.87 7.61
CA ARG A 690 1.13 -26.93 7.44
C ARG A 690 0.02 -26.87 8.50
N ALA A 691 0.33 -26.66 9.77
CA ALA A 691 -0.66 -26.50 10.84
C ALA A 691 -1.60 -25.30 10.58
N MET A 692 -1.02 -24.14 10.25
CA MET A 692 -1.80 -22.96 9.83
C MET A 692 -2.65 -23.25 8.58
N THR A 693 -2.10 -23.96 7.60
CA THR A 693 -2.83 -24.34 6.38
C THR A 693 -4.00 -25.29 6.68
N MET A 694 -3.84 -26.27 7.56
CA MET A 694 -4.96 -27.11 8.00
C MET A 694 -6.07 -26.26 8.61
N LYS A 695 -5.72 -25.28 9.46
CA LYS A 695 -6.71 -24.37 10.03
C LYS A 695 -7.40 -23.48 8.98
N PHE A 696 -6.66 -23.03 7.96
CA PHE A 696 -7.27 -22.33 6.82
C PHE A 696 -8.28 -23.22 6.09
N ARG A 697 -7.96 -24.51 5.89
CA ARG A 697 -8.83 -25.48 5.21
C ARG A 697 -10.10 -25.78 6.02
N GLU A 698 -10.00 -25.91 7.33
CA GLU A 698 -11.15 -26.04 8.25
C GLU A 698 -12.08 -24.82 8.18
N ASP A 699 -11.53 -23.61 8.37
CA ASP A 699 -12.33 -22.39 8.42
C ASP A 699 -12.95 -22.07 7.05
N LEU A 700 -12.27 -22.46 5.96
CA LEU A 700 -12.79 -22.38 4.59
C LEU A 700 -13.94 -23.38 4.38
N LYS A 701 -13.77 -24.63 4.83
CA LYS A 701 -14.83 -25.65 4.79
C LYS A 701 -16.07 -25.19 5.58
N ALA A 702 -15.87 -24.60 6.75
CA ALA A 702 -16.97 -24.04 7.56
C ALA A 702 -17.71 -22.89 6.86
N GLN A 703 -17.00 -21.95 6.22
CA GLN A 703 -17.64 -20.83 5.49
C GLN A 703 -18.35 -21.29 4.21
N VAL A 704 -17.81 -22.29 3.50
CA VAL A 704 -18.45 -22.83 2.29
C VAL A 704 -19.69 -23.66 2.65
N CYS A 705 -19.64 -24.46 3.71
CA CYS A 705 -20.80 -25.20 4.21
C CYS A 705 -21.87 -24.34 4.90
N ARG A 706 -21.57 -23.07 5.24
CA ARG A 706 -22.53 -22.11 5.80
C ARG A 706 -22.44 -20.76 5.07
N PRO A 707 -22.99 -20.66 3.84
CA PRO A 707 -22.96 -19.43 3.06
C PRO A 707 -23.57 -18.24 3.82
N THR A 708 -22.78 -17.20 4.02
CA THR A 708 -23.22 -15.92 4.63
C THR A 708 -23.23 -14.81 3.58
N VAL A 709 -24.00 -13.74 3.81
CA VAL A 709 -23.93 -12.49 3.03
C VAL A 709 -22.61 -11.74 3.24
N ASN A 710 -22.37 -10.68 2.45
CA ASN A 710 -21.12 -9.93 2.47
C ASN A 710 -20.77 -9.37 3.86
N GLN A 711 -19.63 -9.82 4.38
CA GLN A 711 -19.11 -9.43 5.68
C GLN A 711 -18.33 -8.10 5.58
N THR A 712 -18.79 -7.06 6.29
CA THR A 712 -18.20 -5.71 6.31
C THR A 712 -16.95 -5.62 7.18
N ARG A 713 -15.79 -5.37 6.57
CA ARG A 713 -14.45 -5.44 7.19
C ARG A 713 -14.38 -4.84 8.60
N VAL A 714 -14.07 -5.69 9.59
CA VAL A 714 -13.76 -5.28 10.95
C VAL A 714 -12.49 -4.41 10.99
N LEU A 715 -12.57 -3.26 11.66
CA LEU A 715 -11.47 -2.30 11.79
C LEU A 715 -10.23 -2.97 12.41
N ASP A 716 -9.06 -2.84 11.75
CA ASP A 716 -7.80 -3.54 12.09
C ASP A 716 -7.12 -3.05 13.38
N SER A 717 -7.77 -2.17 14.11
CA SER A 717 -7.21 -1.43 15.23
C SER A 717 -8.19 -1.46 16.40
N THR A 718 -7.68 -1.49 17.62
CA THR A 718 -8.41 -1.23 18.86
C THR A 718 -8.15 0.20 19.32
N THR A 719 -9.10 0.77 20.06
CA THR A 719 -9.01 2.13 20.63
C THR A 719 -8.98 2.12 22.16
N GLY A 720 -9.03 0.94 22.78
CA GLY A 720 -9.32 0.79 24.22
C GLY A 720 -10.78 1.08 24.59
N ILE A 721 -11.56 1.66 23.66
CA ILE A 721 -13.00 1.83 23.83
C ILE A 721 -13.68 0.51 23.44
N THR A 722 -13.88 -0.36 24.42
CA THR A 722 -14.73 -1.54 24.27
C THR A 722 -16.11 -1.10 23.74
N PRO A 723 -16.75 -1.85 22.82
CA PRO A 723 -18.20 -1.84 22.78
C PRO A 723 -18.69 -2.23 24.18
N SER A 724 -19.70 -1.54 24.71
CA SER A 724 -20.43 -2.03 25.86
C SER A 724 -20.81 -3.49 25.61
N ASN A 725 -20.67 -4.38 26.61
CA ASN A 725 -21.24 -5.72 26.48
C ASN A 725 -22.73 -5.56 26.12
N ALA A 726 -23.15 -6.25 25.06
CA ALA A 726 -24.55 -6.39 24.69
C ALA A 726 -25.25 -7.35 25.67
#